data_AF-Q2JJP1-F1
#
_entry.id   AF-Q2JJP1-F1
#
_cell.length_a   1.000
_cell.length_b   1.000
_cell.length_c   1.000
_cell.angle_alpha   90.00
_cell.angle_beta   90.00
_cell.angle_gamma   90.00
#
_symmetry.space_group_name_H-M   'P 1'
#
loop_
_entity.id
_entity.type
_entity.pdbx_description
1 polymer ?
#
loop_
_entity_poly.entity_id
_entity_poly.type
_entity_poly.pdbx_seq_one_letter_code
_entity_poly.pdbx_strand_id
1 'polypeptide(L)'
;MELSNLLQQAIDHHQQGHLEEAERLYRAILQVAPRHHYAHHLLGQLARQRGQPRSALSHLVTAVSANPTVGQYWLALVEALLECGEYGEAERVLAEACAHGLEGPAVVELTARLAAATLKGEAPSPDPLPATQPPTEEEASELQEAAAAYNSGNLALVLEKAQRLLAKNPGLALAWAIIAQVRWKQGEAVAAEEAARRALAIEPNQREALLALALSLHAQERYEENEALFRQALLAYPEDAEIYSNFSALLQEIGKWPEAQAVALRAIELNPTYADAWVNYGSALLGSGERERAASAYQAALQFNPQRVEALYCLGRLAVANYDFPKALDYFDKALTLCPHFVESLLAKAEVYGFSDQLQEAESCARLALQKKPHHFDAHLALAFALAAQGKDGEAEEVLQAARQCRPQPSDAAERILATQIAGRLRLPAIPESQAAIAHWRARYREGLNALLDLPGTLTDPTQYFSDPRSFYLAYHNADDRALMEGLCRLFRAKAPQLNFEAPHVARWQFPTGRRIRVGFCSQLLVNHTIGKLYQGLLVQLDRSRFEVILIYPPQAKRDQLRARLEAACDRTVTLSGRLPQWQAQVAALELDALFYPDIGMWPSTYFLAYARLAPVQMVSYGHPDTTGIDTVDYFLGGDAPMEPEGAEAYYSECLVRFTRLPFCYQLFSLPTSIPSRTELGLPEHGRLYGCPQALFKLHPDFDAVLAAIAEGDPEGHIVMLEIPAKAWSEQLRARWAKSAPILNERVCFLPRQPLDRFMALVAHCNVLLDPIHFGSGNTLYESMAYGKPIVTWPGRFARGRFVAAAYEQMGIAEIAPIAPSIEDYAPTALAFARDQERCLAFASKAVAAAKTHLYFDLGAVRQFEAFLLAALEAAAQGEKLPSGFRVPPPKGGS
;
A
#
# COMPACT_ATOMS: atom_id res chain seq x y z
N MET A 1 10.21 -52.50 30.10
CA MET A 1 10.38 -52.23 28.65
C MET A 1 10.10 -50.76 28.47
N GLU A 2 11.04 -49.96 27.94
CA GLU A 2 10.81 -48.52 27.74
C GLU A 2 9.63 -48.32 26.78
N LEU A 3 8.76 -47.34 27.10
CA LEU A 3 7.54 -47.06 26.35
C LEU A 3 7.82 -46.77 24.86
N SER A 4 8.97 -46.17 24.56
CA SER A 4 9.51 -45.90 23.22
C SER A 4 9.76 -47.19 22.42
N ASN A 5 10.36 -48.21 23.03
CA ASN A 5 10.63 -49.49 22.38
C ASN A 5 9.32 -50.25 22.07
N LEU A 6 8.34 -50.17 22.96
CA LEU A 6 7.03 -50.79 22.76
C LEU A 6 6.23 -50.10 21.65
N LEU A 7 6.33 -48.76 21.57
CA LEU A 7 5.72 -47.95 20.52
C LEU A 7 6.34 -48.21 19.15
N GLN A 8 7.67 -48.32 19.07
CA GLN A 8 8.35 -48.65 17.83
C GLN A 8 7.94 -50.04 17.32
N GLN A 9 7.89 -51.05 18.20
CA GLN A 9 7.39 -52.39 17.84
C GLN A 9 5.95 -52.34 17.34
N ALA A 10 5.06 -51.55 17.96
CA ALA A 10 3.69 -51.38 17.52
C ALA A 10 3.60 -50.77 16.11
N ILE A 11 4.43 -49.75 15.82
CA ILE A 11 4.53 -49.12 14.50
C ILE A 11 5.05 -50.11 13.46
N ASP A 12 6.08 -50.90 13.79
CA ASP A 12 6.64 -51.88 12.87
C ASP A 12 5.60 -52.95 12.49
N HIS A 13 4.82 -53.43 13.47
CA HIS A 13 3.69 -54.33 13.21
C HIS A 13 2.59 -53.67 12.37
N HIS A 14 2.29 -52.39 12.58
CA HIS A 14 1.30 -51.64 11.81
C HIS A 14 1.73 -51.48 10.34
N GLN A 15 3.00 -51.13 10.10
CA GLN A 15 3.58 -51.00 8.75
C GLN A 15 3.66 -52.33 8.00
N GLN A 16 3.87 -53.44 8.72
CA GLN A 16 3.89 -54.79 8.16
C GLN A 16 2.48 -55.38 7.91
N GLY A 17 1.41 -54.63 8.21
CA GLY A 17 0.03 -55.08 8.04
C GLY A 17 -0.46 -56.06 9.12
N HIS A 18 0.32 -56.27 10.18
CA HIS A 18 -0.05 -57.09 11.35
C HIS A 18 -0.97 -56.28 12.29
N LEU A 19 -2.16 -55.91 11.81
CA LEU A 19 -3.03 -54.93 12.47
C LEU A 19 -3.50 -55.36 13.87
N GLU A 20 -3.74 -56.64 14.10
CA GLU A 20 -4.19 -57.15 15.41
C GLU A 20 -3.09 -57.01 16.47
N GLU A 21 -1.85 -57.28 16.08
CA GLU A 21 -0.69 -57.19 16.96
C GLU A 21 -0.32 -55.74 17.24
N ALA A 22 -0.41 -54.87 16.22
CA ALA A 22 -0.24 -53.42 16.37
C ALA A 22 -1.28 -52.83 17.34
N GLU A 23 -2.56 -53.19 17.19
CA GLU A 23 -3.62 -52.73 18.08
C GLU A 23 -3.41 -53.20 19.53
N ARG A 24 -3.01 -54.47 19.73
CA ARG A 24 -2.69 -55.03 21.05
C ARG A 24 -1.59 -54.22 21.73
N LEU A 25 -0.54 -53.89 21.00
CA LEU A 25 0.60 -53.12 21.51
C LEU A 25 0.23 -51.66 21.78
N TYR A 26 -0.52 -50.99 20.89
CA TYR A 26 -1.01 -49.63 21.16
C TYR A 26 -1.91 -49.59 22.40
N ARG A 27 -2.80 -50.57 22.59
CA ARG A 27 -3.64 -50.67 23.80
C ARG A 27 -2.80 -50.91 25.06
N ALA A 28 -1.74 -51.72 24.99
CA ALA A 28 -0.82 -51.91 26.10
C ALA A 28 -0.07 -50.62 26.47
N ILE A 29 0.31 -49.81 25.47
CA ILE A 29 0.89 -48.47 25.70
C ILE A 29 -0.11 -47.57 26.41
N LEU A 30 -1.38 -47.57 25.99
CA LEU A 30 -2.43 -46.77 26.61
C LEU A 30 -2.80 -47.22 28.04
N GLN A 31 -2.57 -48.48 28.41
CA GLN A 31 -2.74 -48.94 29.80
C GLN A 31 -1.71 -48.29 30.74
N VAL A 32 -0.50 -48.02 30.24
CA VAL A 32 0.58 -47.39 31.01
C VAL A 32 0.53 -45.86 30.90
N ALA A 33 0.18 -45.33 29.73
CA ALA A 33 0.08 -43.91 29.44
C ALA A 33 -1.27 -43.58 28.74
N PRO A 34 -2.36 -43.40 29.51
CA PRO A 34 -3.72 -43.25 28.96
C PRO A 34 -3.97 -42.00 28.11
N ARG A 35 -3.03 -41.05 28.06
CA ARG A 35 -3.11 -39.82 27.24
C ARG A 35 -1.99 -39.75 26.20
N HIS A 36 -1.39 -40.88 25.84
CA HIS A 36 -0.29 -40.90 24.86
C HIS A 36 -0.80 -40.54 23.46
N HIS A 37 -0.67 -39.25 23.08
CA HIS A 37 -1.26 -38.67 21.87
C HIS A 37 -0.97 -39.47 20.59
N TYR A 38 0.28 -39.92 20.39
CA TYR A 38 0.67 -40.62 19.16
C TYR A 38 0.10 -42.04 19.05
N ALA A 39 -0.04 -42.76 20.18
CA ALA A 39 -0.64 -44.10 20.20
C ALA A 39 -2.14 -44.02 19.95
N HIS A 40 -2.80 -42.98 20.47
CA HIS A 40 -4.18 -42.66 20.13
C HIS A 40 -4.38 -42.31 18.66
N HIS A 41 -3.51 -41.49 18.08
CA HIS A 41 -3.56 -41.17 16.64
C HIS A 41 -3.45 -42.43 15.78
N LEU A 42 -2.47 -43.30 16.06
CA LEU A 42 -2.23 -44.53 15.29
C LEU A 42 -3.35 -45.57 15.47
N LEU A 43 -3.96 -45.68 16.65
CA LEU A 43 -5.17 -46.48 16.84
C LEU A 43 -6.37 -45.93 16.06
N GLY A 44 -6.52 -44.61 15.99
CA GLY A 44 -7.53 -43.96 15.17
C GLY A 44 -7.34 -44.28 13.68
N GLN A 45 -6.13 -44.17 13.17
CA GLN A 45 -5.81 -44.55 11.78
C GLN A 45 -6.07 -46.03 11.50
N LEU A 46 -5.65 -46.92 12.41
CA LEU A 46 -5.86 -48.36 12.28
C LEU A 46 -7.36 -48.72 12.27
N ALA A 47 -8.18 -48.05 13.07
CA ALA A 47 -9.64 -48.22 13.05
C ALA A 47 -10.27 -47.76 11.72
N ARG A 48 -9.80 -46.65 11.15
CA ARG A 48 -10.23 -46.19 9.81
C ARG A 48 -9.82 -47.16 8.70
N GLN A 49 -8.60 -47.66 8.72
CA GLN A 49 -8.10 -48.66 7.75
C GLN A 49 -8.94 -49.95 7.75
N ARG A 50 -9.56 -50.30 8.89
CA ARG A 50 -10.47 -51.44 9.03
C ARG A 50 -11.93 -51.12 8.66
N GLY A 51 -12.20 -49.94 8.09
CA GLY A 51 -13.56 -49.51 7.75
C GLY A 51 -14.43 -49.20 8.97
N GLN A 52 -13.83 -48.85 10.11
CA GLN A 52 -14.53 -48.51 11.35
C GLN A 52 -14.27 -47.04 11.76
N PRO A 53 -14.63 -46.06 10.92
CA PRO A 53 -14.30 -44.64 11.16
C PRO A 53 -14.95 -44.10 12.44
N ARG A 54 -16.14 -44.60 12.81
CA ARG A 54 -16.83 -44.17 14.04
C ARG A 54 -16.10 -44.58 15.31
N SER A 55 -15.44 -45.74 15.30
CA SER A 55 -14.60 -46.22 16.40
C SER A 55 -13.31 -45.40 16.52
N ALA A 56 -12.85 -44.78 15.44
CA ALA A 56 -11.63 -43.97 15.41
C ALA A 56 -11.80 -42.62 16.13
N LEU A 57 -13.01 -42.04 16.14
CA LEU A 57 -13.28 -40.69 16.64
C LEU A 57 -12.80 -40.49 18.08
N SER A 58 -13.10 -41.42 18.98
CA SER A 58 -12.73 -41.30 20.40
C SER A 58 -11.21 -41.22 20.60
N HIS A 59 -10.46 -41.98 19.81
CA HIS A 59 -9.01 -41.96 19.84
C HIS A 59 -8.44 -40.69 19.19
N LEU A 60 -8.98 -40.26 18.05
CA LEU A 60 -8.51 -39.06 17.36
C LEU A 60 -8.80 -37.76 18.12
N VAL A 61 -9.97 -37.65 18.76
CA VAL A 61 -10.28 -36.54 19.69
C VAL A 61 -9.29 -36.52 20.85
N THR A 62 -8.98 -37.68 21.43
CA THR A 62 -8.00 -37.78 22.52
C THR A 62 -6.59 -37.39 22.06
N ALA A 63 -6.19 -37.74 20.83
CA ALA A 63 -4.90 -37.35 20.27
C ALA A 63 -4.80 -35.83 20.08
N VAL A 64 -5.84 -35.20 19.52
CA VAL A 64 -5.92 -33.74 19.33
C VAL A 64 -5.91 -33.01 20.67
N SER A 65 -6.75 -33.44 21.62
CA SER A 65 -6.81 -32.82 22.96
C SER A 65 -5.50 -32.95 23.74
N ALA A 66 -4.74 -34.03 23.54
CA ALA A 66 -3.47 -34.25 24.21
C ALA A 66 -2.31 -33.46 23.58
N ASN A 67 -2.36 -33.17 22.27
CA ASN A 67 -1.37 -32.34 21.61
C ASN A 67 -1.94 -31.62 20.36
N PRO A 68 -2.48 -30.41 20.51
CA PRO A 68 -3.18 -29.69 19.44
C PRO A 68 -2.23 -29.01 18.43
N THR A 69 -0.91 -29.01 18.64
CA THR A 69 0.05 -28.36 17.73
C THR A 69 0.42 -29.23 16.53
N VAL A 70 -0.01 -30.50 16.51
CA VAL A 70 0.32 -31.45 15.45
C VAL A 70 -0.81 -31.50 14.41
N GLY A 71 -0.60 -30.86 13.26
CA GLY A 71 -1.61 -30.74 12.21
C GLY A 71 -2.16 -32.06 11.66
N GLN A 72 -1.34 -33.13 11.64
CA GLN A 72 -1.76 -34.46 11.19
C GLN A 72 -2.88 -35.07 12.05
N TYR A 73 -3.01 -34.66 13.32
CA TYR A 73 -4.05 -35.17 14.21
C TYR A 73 -5.40 -34.55 13.89
N TRP A 74 -5.42 -33.25 13.64
CA TRP A 74 -6.60 -32.52 13.16
C TRP A 74 -7.07 -33.06 11.81
N LEU A 75 -6.13 -33.26 10.87
CA LEU A 75 -6.43 -33.83 9.55
C LEU A 75 -7.13 -35.19 9.69
N ALA A 76 -6.53 -36.11 10.45
CA ALA A 76 -7.09 -37.45 10.63
C ALA A 76 -8.46 -37.45 11.33
N LEU A 77 -8.71 -36.50 12.24
CA LEU A 77 -10.00 -36.33 12.91
C LEU A 77 -11.08 -35.80 11.95
N VAL A 78 -10.78 -34.76 11.18
CA VAL A 78 -11.71 -34.21 10.17
C VAL A 78 -12.06 -35.27 9.13
N GLU A 79 -11.08 -36.03 8.65
CA GLU A 79 -11.33 -37.14 7.72
C GLU A 79 -12.23 -38.23 8.32
N ALA A 80 -12.02 -38.60 9.59
CA ALA A 80 -12.85 -39.58 10.27
C ALA A 80 -14.31 -39.11 10.41
N LEU A 81 -14.52 -37.82 10.70
CA LEU A 81 -15.85 -37.21 10.78
C LEU A 81 -16.54 -37.17 9.41
N LEU A 82 -15.79 -36.86 8.34
CA LEU A 82 -16.28 -36.94 6.96
C LEU A 82 -16.68 -38.38 6.58
N GLU A 83 -15.86 -39.38 6.93
CA GLU A 83 -16.18 -40.81 6.70
C GLU A 83 -17.40 -41.29 7.49
N CYS A 84 -17.70 -40.64 8.63
CA CYS A 84 -18.90 -40.89 9.43
C CYS A 84 -20.15 -40.12 8.95
N GLY A 85 -20.01 -39.19 8.01
CA GLY A 85 -21.09 -38.30 7.57
C GLY A 85 -21.46 -37.19 8.57
N GLU A 86 -20.60 -36.92 9.55
CA GLU A 86 -20.82 -35.91 10.61
C GLU A 86 -20.31 -34.54 10.13
N TYR A 87 -20.91 -34.00 9.05
CA TYR A 87 -20.37 -32.84 8.32
C TYR A 87 -20.32 -31.55 9.14
N GLY A 88 -21.36 -31.26 9.93
CA GLY A 88 -21.38 -30.07 10.78
C GLY A 88 -20.31 -30.11 11.88
N GLU A 89 -19.98 -31.30 12.36
CA GLU A 89 -18.91 -31.48 13.36
C GLU A 89 -17.52 -31.41 12.69
N ALA A 90 -17.38 -31.96 11.48
CA ALA A 90 -16.16 -31.81 10.68
C ALA A 90 -15.86 -30.33 10.38
N GLU A 91 -16.87 -29.50 10.13
CA GLU A 91 -16.73 -28.06 9.88
C GLU A 91 -16.20 -27.33 11.13
N ARG A 92 -16.82 -27.62 12.28
CA ARG A 92 -16.43 -27.05 13.56
C ARG A 92 -14.99 -27.40 13.92
N VAL A 93 -14.61 -28.66 13.76
CA VAL A 93 -13.26 -29.15 14.04
C VAL A 93 -12.23 -28.59 13.05
N LEU A 94 -12.60 -28.38 11.79
CA LEU A 94 -11.72 -27.75 10.79
C LEU A 94 -11.47 -26.27 11.11
N ALA A 95 -12.51 -25.54 11.52
CA ALA A 95 -12.37 -24.15 11.98
C ALA A 95 -11.50 -24.04 13.23
N GLU A 96 -11.66 -24.97 14.19
CA GLU A 96 -10.81 -25.05 15.38
C GLU A 96 -9.36 -25.38 15.02
N ALA A 97 -9.13 -26.29 14.06
CA ALA A 97 -7.81 -26.61 13.56
C ALA A 97 -7.10 -25.39 12.93
N CYS A 98 -7.82 -24.60 12.13
CA CYS A 98 -7.29 -23.35 11.56
C CYS A 98 -6.95 -22.32 12.64
N ALA A 99 -7.78 -22.18 13.68
CA ALA A 99 -7.47 -21.32 14.83
C ALA A 99 -6.20 -21.76 15.60
N HIS A 100 -5.84 -23.05 15.51
CA HIS A 100 -4.61 -23.61 16.05
C HIS A 100 -3.43 -23.63 15.06
N GLY A 101 -3.54 -22.94 13.92
CA GLY A 101 -2.44 -22.74 12.97
C GLY A 101 -2.31 -23.83 11.89
N LEU A 102 -3.35 -24.64 11.66
CA LEU A 102 -3.41 -25.51 10.50
C LEU A 102 -3.72 -24.68 9.24
N GLU A 103 -2.73 -24.54 8.36
CA GLU A 103 -2.82 -23.82 7.08
C GLU A 103 -2.26 -24.68 5.94
N GLY A 104 -2.58 -24.34 4.68
CA GLY A 104 -1.99 -24.94 3.48
C GLY A 104 -2.94 -25.83 2.65
N PRO A 105 -2.41 -26.56 1.64
CA PRO A 105 -3.21 -27.26 0.62
C PRO A 105 -4.20 -28.28 1.18
N ALA A 106 -3.83 -28.99 2.24
CA ALA A 106 -4.68 -29.99 2.88
C ALA A 106 -5.94 -29.40 3.54
N VAL A 107 -5.87 -28.16 4.02
CA VAL A 107 -7.03 -27.43 4.56
C VAL A 107 -7.96 -27.03 3.42
N VAL A 108 -7.41 -26.56 2.30
CA VAL A 108 -8.21 -26.21 1.10
C VAL A 108 -8.96 -27.44 0.58
N GLU A 109 -8.29 -28.58 0.48
CA GLU A 109 -8.89 -29.86 0.06
C GLU A 109 -9.99 -30.33 1.02
N LEU A 110 -9.76 -30.28 2.34
CA LEU A 110 -10.76 -30.67 3.34
C LEU A 110 -11.95 -29.71 3.40
N THR A 111 -11.72 -28.39 3.37
CA THR A 111 -12.78 -27.37 3.30
C THR A 111 -13.64 -27.59 2.04
N ALA A 112 -13.00 -27.91 0.92
CA ALA A 112 -13.70 -28.22 -0.30
C ALA A 112 -14.52 -29.53 -0.14
N ARG A 113 -13.94 -30.62 0.37
CA ARG A 113 -14.65 -31.90 0.58
C ARG A 113 -15.87 -31.75 1.48
N LEU A 114 -15.74 -30.89 2.49
CA LEU A 114 -16.81 -30.52 3.39
C LEU A 114 -17.90 -29.74 2.65
N ALA A 115 -17.56 -28.68 1.92
CA ALA A 115 -18.51 -27.89 1.14
C ALA A 115 -19.28 -28.71 0.09
N ALA A 116 -18.64 -29.66 -0.61
CA ALA A 116 -19.34 -30.56 -1.53
C ALA A 116 -20.28 -31.55 -0.83
N ALA A 117 -19.94 -31.99 0.38
CA ALA A 117 -20.82 -32.84 1.16
C ALA A 117 -22.08 -32.08 1.65
N THR A 118 -21.94 -30.79 1.97
CA THR A 118 -23.08 -29.91 2.31
C THR A 118 -23.94 -29.57 1.10
N LEU A 119 -23.33 -29.32 -0.07
CA LEU A 119 -24.05 -29.05 -1.33
C LEU A 119 -24.85 -30.25 -1.84
N LYS A 120 -24.40 -31.49 -1.57
CA LYS A 120 -25.21 -32.70 -1.82
C LYS A 120 -26.50 -32.75 -0.98
N GLY A 121 -26.58 -31.99 0.11
CA GLY A 121 -27.74 -31.92 1.01
C GLY A 121 -28.79 -30.86 0.65
N GLU A 122 -28.49 -29.91 -0.26
CA GLU A 122 -29.34 -28.73 -0.48
C GLU A 122 -29.71 -28.44 -1.95
N ALA A 123 -29.58 -29.41 -2.86
CA ALA A 123 -30.11 -29.24 -4.22
C ALA A 123 -31.61 -29.63 -4.29
N PRO A 124 -32.53 -28.73 -4.66
CA PRO A 124 -33.82 -29.15 -5.19
C PRO A 124 -33.57 -29.92 -6.49
N SER A 125 -34.06 -31.16 -6.56
CA SER A 125 -33.99 -31.97 -7.78
C SER A 125 -34.65 -31.21 -8.95
N PRO A 126 -33.96 -30.96 -10.07
CA PRO A 126 -34.64 -30.68 -11.31
C PRO A 126 -35.33 -31.95 -11.80
N ASP A 127 -36.41 -31.78 -12.56
CA ASP A 127 -37.07 -32.89 -13.25
C ASP A 127 -36.04 -33.74 -14.02
N PRO A 128 -36.20 -35.07 -14.03
CA PRO A 128 -35.26 -35.95 -14.71
C PRO A 128 -35.30 -35.70 -16.22
N LEU A 129 -34.26 -35.04 -16.74
CA LEU A 129 -33.99 -34.96 -18.17
C LEU A 129 -33.36 -36.27 -18.66
N PRO A 130 -33.58 -36.64 -19.93
CA PRO A 130 -33.40 -38.00 -20.42
C PRO A 130 -31.96 -38.49 -20.28
N ALA A 131 -31.84 -39.80 -20.06
CA ALA A 131 -30.57 -40.51 -19.94
C ALA A 131 -29.53 -40.01 -20.97
N THR A 132 -28.38 -39.58 -20.46
CA THR A 132 -27.22 -39.16 -21.25
C THR A 132 -26.83 -40.30 -22.20
N GLN A 133 -27.17 -40.17 -23.48
CA GLN A 133 -26.54 -40.98 -24.50
C GLN A 133 -25.13 -40.43 -24.69
N PRO A 134 -24.07 -41.25 -24.58
CA PRO A 134 -22.73 -40.82 -24.93
C PRO A 134 -22.72 -40.32 -26.38
N PRO A 135 -21.92 -39.30 -26.71
CA PRO A 135 -21.85 -38.77 -28.07
C PRO A 135 -21.51 -39.90 -29.04
N THR A 136 -22.21 -39.93 -30.17
CA THR A 136 -21.86 -40.78 -31.31
C THR A 136 -20.45 -40.44 -31.83
N GLU A 137 -19.81 -41.35 -32.55
CA GLU A 137 -18.48 -41.09 -33.14
C GLU A 137 -18.47 -39.83 -34.02
N GLU A 138 -19.58 -39.54 -34.72
CA GLU A 138 -19.76 -38.31 -35.51
C GLU A 138 -19.83 -37.06 -34.61
N GLU A 139 -20.61 -37.08 -33.54
CA GLU A 139 -20.71 -35.97 -32.58
C GLU A 139 -19.39 -35.73 -31.85
N ALA A 140 -18.67 -36.79 -31.47
CA ALA A 140 -17.35 -36.70 -30.84
C ALA A 140 -16.32 -36.07 -31.79
N SER A 141 -16.34 -36.44 -33.08
CA SER A 141 -15.48 -35.82 -34.10
C SER A 141 -15.82 -34.34 -34.31
N GLU A 142 -17.10 -33.99 -34.41
CA GLU A 142 -17.54 -32.59 -34.56
C GLU A 142 -17.17 -31.74 -33.31
N LEU A 143 -17.26 -32.31 -32.09
CA LEU A 143 -16.81 -31.67 -30.85
C LEU A 143 -15.29 -31.45 -30.84
N GLN A 144 -14.52 -32.41 -31.33
CA GLN A 144 -13.06 -32.28 -31.43
C GLN A 144 -12.66 -31.22 -32.47
N GLU A 145 -13.38 -31.15 -33.60
CA GLU A 145 -13.21 -30.07 -34.58
C GLU A 145 -13.59 -28.70 -34.02
N ALA A 146 -14.67 -28.61 -33.23
CA ALA A 146 -15.05 -27.39 -32.54
C ALA A 146 -13.97 -26.94 -31.55
N ALA A 147 -13.37 -27.87 -30.79
CA ALA A 147 -12.25 -27.57 -29.91
C ALA A 147 -10.99 -27.12 -30.69
N ALA A 148 -10.68 -27.74 -31.82
CA ALA A 148 -9.57 -27.30 -32.69
C ALA A 148 -9.83 -25.91 -33.32
N ALA A 149 -11.07 -25.64 -33.72
CA ALA A 149 -11.50 -24.33 -34.22
C ALA A 149 -11.40 -23.26 -33.11
N TYR A 150 -11.67 -23.63 -31.86
CA TYR A 150 -11.52 -22.76 -30.70
C TYR A 150 -10.06 -22.40 -30.45
N ASN A 151 -9.16 -23.39 -30.52
CA ASN A 151 -7.72 -23.19 -30.37
C ASN A 151 -7.10 -22.34 -31.50
N SER A 152 -7.68 -22.38 -32.70
CA SER A 152 -7.29 -21.52 -33.83
C SER A 152 -7.97 -20.15 -33.84
N GLY A 153 -8.80 -19.84 -32.83
CA GLY A 153 -9.43 -18.54 -32.65
C GLY A 153 -10.64 -18.27 -33.56
N ASN A 154 -11.13 -19.25 -34.32
CA ASN A 154 -12.28 -19.09 -35.20
C ASN A 154 -13.60 -19.27 -34.43
N LEU A 155 -13.91 -18.31 -33.54
CA LEU A 155 -15.07 -18.38 -32.63
C LEU A 155 -16.42 -18.52 -33.36
N ALA A 156 -16.55 -17.96 -34.57
CA ALA A 156 -17.78 -18.07 -35.37
C ALA A 156 -18.03 -19.52 -35.81
N LEU A 157 -17.00 -20.21 -36.29
CA LEU A 157 -17.09 -21.61 -36.69
C LEU A 157 -17.35 -22.53 -35.49
N VAL A 158 -16.74 -22.23 -34.34
CA VAL A 158 -16.99 -22.96 -33.08
C VAL A 158 -18.45 -22.87 -32.68
N LEU A 159 -19.01 -21.65 -32.69
CA LEU A 159 -20.40 -21.41 -32.31
C LEU A 159 -21.36 -22.10 -33.28
N GLU A 160 -21.10 -22.02 -34.59
CA GLU A 160 -21.91 -22.68 -35.62
C GLU A 160 -21.94 -24.21 -35.42
N LYS A 161 -20.78 -24.83 -35.20
CA LYS A 161 -20.67 -26.28 -34.96
C LYS A 161 -21.36 -26.70 -33.67
N ALA A 162 -21.12 -25.97 -32.56
CA ALA A 162 -21.76 -26.27 -31.28
C ALA A 162 -23.30 -26.13 -31.35
N GLN A 163 -23.81 -25.12 -32.06
CA GLN A 163 -25.26 -24.96 -32.27
C GLN A 163 -25.86 -26.06 -33.14
N ARG A 164 -25.14 -26.49 -34.19
CA ARG A 164 -25.57 -27.61 -35.04
C ARG A 164 -25.64 -28.93 -34.26
N LEU A 165 -24.65 -29.18 -33.41
CA LEU A 165 -24.63 -30.31 -32.50
C LEU A 165 -25.83 -30.29 -31.55
N LEU A 166 -26.13 -29.14 -30.94
CA LEU A 166 -27.28 -29.00 -30.05
C LEU A 166 -28.64 -29.09 -30.76
N ALA A 167 -28.71 -28.73 -32.05
CA ALA A 167 -29.91 -28.93 -32.86
C ALA A 167 -30.19 -30.43 -33.12
N LYS A 168 -29.14 -31.25 -33.25
CA LYS A 168 -29.25 -32.71 -33.37
C LYS A 168 -29.48 -33.37 -31.99
N ASN A 169 -28.77 -32.91 -30.96
CA ASN A 169 -28.75 -33.49 -29.63
C ASN A 169 -28.60 -32.40 -28.54
N PRO A 170 -29.72 -31.91 -27.97
CA PRO A 170 -29.70 -30.88 -26.93
C PRO A 170 -29.04 -31.30 -25.61
N GLY A 171 -28.82 -32.61 -25.41
CA GLY A 171 -28.25 -33.20 -24.20
C GLY A 171 -26.72 -33.24 -24.16
N LEU A 172 -26.02 -32.57 -25.09
CA LEU A 172 -24.56 -32.52 -25.10
C LEU A 172 -24.03 -31.39 -24.20
N ALA A 173 -23.64 -31.73 -22.96
CA ALA A 173 -23.09 -30.77 -21.99
C ALA A 173 -21.87 -30.01 -22.53
N LEU A 174 -20.94 -30.71 -23.19
CA LEU A 174 -19.74 -30.10 -23.78
C LEU A 174 -20.06 -29.08 -24.89
N ALA A 175 -21.11 -29.30 -25.68
CA ALA A 175 -21.52 -28.34 -26.70
C ALA A 175 -22.05 -27.05 -26.06
N TRP A 176 -22.85 -27.16 -24.99
CA TRP A 176 -23.27 -26.00 -24.19
C TRP A 176 -22.08 -25.28 -23.52
N ALA A 177 -21.11 -26.03 -23.00
CA ALA A 177 -19.90 -25.47 -22.37
C ALA A 177 -19.04 -24.70 -23.39
N ILE A 178 -18.88 -25.22 -24.61
CA ILE A 178 -18.19 -24.53 -25.71
C ILE A 178 -18.91 -23.23 -26.08
N ILE A 179 -20.24 -23.24 -26.16
CA ILE A 179 -21.03 -22.01 -26.38
C ILE A 179 -20.74 -20.99 -25.27
N ALA A 180 -20.74 -21.44 -24.01
CA ALA A 180 -20.45 -20.56 -22.88
C ALA A 180 -19.08 -19.89 -23.01
N GLN A 181 -18.03 -20.64 -23.35
CA GLN A 181 -16.69 -20.11 -23.56
C GLN A 181 -16.64 -19.09 -24.71
N VAL A 182 -17.29 -19.38 -25.83
CA VAL A 182 -17.34 -18.46 -26.98
C VAL A 182 -18.07 -17.17 -26.62
N ARG A 183 -19.22 -17.28 -25.96
CA ARG A 183 -20.03 -16.13 -25.51
C ARG A 183 -19.25 -15.27 -24.52
N TRP A 184 -18.52 -15.90 -23.59
CA TRP A 184 -17.63 -15.18 -22.69
C TRP A 184 -16.53 -14.42 -23.44
N LYS A 185 -15.86 -15.06 -24.43
CA LYS A 185 -14.85 -14.37 -25.28
C LYS A 185 -15.43 -13.22 -26.10
N GLN A 186 -16.72 -13.25 -26.41
CA GLN A 186 -17.44 -12.17 -27.09
C GLN A 186 -17.89 -11.04 -26.13
N GLY A 187 -17.66 -11.19 -24.82
CA GLY A 187 -18.08 -10.23 -23.80
C GLY A 187 -19.54 -10.39 -23.36
N GLU A 188 -20.21 -11.46 -23.78
CA GLU A 188 -21.61 -11.74 -23.48
C GLU A 188 -21.74 -12.58 -22.19
N ALA A 189 -21.32 -12.01 -21.06
CA ALA A 189 -21.21 -12.73 -19.77
C ALA A 189 -22.53 -13.39 -19.32
N VAL A 190 -23.67 -12.73 -19.52
CA VAL A 190 -24.99 -13.29 -19.15
C VAL A 190 -25.35 -14.50 -20.02
N ALA A 191 -25.13 -14.39 -21.33
CA ALA A 191 -25.40 -15.51 -22.26
C ALA A 191 -24.41 -16.68 -22.02
N ALA A 192 -23.17 -16.37 -21.63
CA ALA A 192 -22.19 -17.35 -21.24
C ALA A 192 -22.61 -18.10 -19.97
N GLU A 193 -23.07 -17.38 -18.93
CA GLU A 193 -23.62 -17.98 -17.72
C GLU A 193 -24.81 -18.90 -18.02
N GLU A 194 -25.77 -18.45 -18.83
CA GLU A 194 -26.94 -19.27 -19.21
C GLU A 194 -26.52 -20.58 -19.88
N ALA A 195 -25.60 -20.52 -20.84
CA ALA A 195 -25.09 -21.69 -21.53
C ALA A 195 -24.30 -22.62 -20.58
N ALA A 196 -23.49 -22.06 -19.69
CA ALA A 196 -22.72 -22.85 -18.71
C ALA A 196 -23.64 -23.55 -17.71
N ARG A 197 -24.68 -22.88 -17.19
CA ARG A 197 -25.67 -23.49 -16.30
C ARG A 197 -26.46 -24.60 -16.97
N ARG A 198 -26.76 -24.48 -18.28
CA ARG A 198 -27.37 -25.57 -19.06
C ARG A 198 -26.44 -26.78 -19.18
N ALA A 199 -25.16 -26.56 -19.43
CA ALA A 199 -24.17 -27.64 -19.43
C ALA A 199 -24.11 -28.35 -18.08
N LEU A 200 -24.06 -27.60 -16.97
CA LEU A 200 -24.01 -28.15 -15.61
C LEU A 200 -25.31 -28.82 -15.17
N ALA A 201 -26.47 -28.41 -15.71
CA ALA A 201 -27.72 -29.12 -15.48
C ALA A 201 -27.75 -30.52 -16.12
N ILE A 202 -26.98 -30.72 -17.21
CA ILE A 202 -26.85 -32.01 -17.89
C ILE A 202 -25.73 -32.84 -17.23
N GLU A 203 -24.56 -32.22 -17.01
CA GLU A 203 -23.39 -32.84 -16.41
C GLU A 203 -22.84 -31.91 -15.30
N PRO A 204 -23.20 -32.15 -14.02
CA PRO A 204 -22.90 -31.23 -12.91
C PRO A 204 -21.44 -30.89 -12.66
N ASN A 205 -20.53 -31.74 -13.13
CA ASN A 205 -19.10 -31.55 -12.94
C ASN A 205 -18.39 -31.26 -14.26
N GLN A 206 -19.08 -30.88 -15.34
CA GLN A 206 -18.44 -30.62 -16.63
C GLN A 206 -17.39 -29.48 -16.49
N ARG A 207 -16.11 -29.82 -16.72
CA ARG A 207 -14.95 -28.94 -16.51
C ARG A 207 -15.04 -27.58 -17.20
N GLU A 208 -15.25 -27.57 -18.50
CA GLU A 208 -15.30 -26.37 -19.34
C GLU A 208 -16.43 -25.41 -18.93
N ALA A 209 -17.56 -25.96 -18.45
CA ALA A 209 -18.73 -25.24 -18.01
C ALA A 209 -18.52 -24.65 -16.63
N LEU A 210 -17.87 -25.37 -15.70
CA LEU A 210 -17.46 -24.82 -14.41
C LEU A 210 -16.52 -23.62 -14.61
N LEU A 211 -15.51 -23.74 -15.48
CA LEU A 211 -14.60 -22.65 -15.81
C LEU A 211 -15.33 -21.47 -16.49
N ALA A 212 -16.17 -21.73 -17.49
CA ALA A 212 -16.91 -20.68 -18.19
C ALA A 212 -17.90 -19.95 -17.26
N LEU A 213 -18.57 -20.68 -16.36
CA LEU A 213 -19.45 -20.09 -15.36
C LEU A 213 -18.64 -19.24 -14.36
N ALA A 214 -17.52 -19.74 -13.87
CA ALA A 214 -16.64 -18.99 -12.97
C ALA A 214 -16.15 -17.68 -13.60
N LEU A 215 -15.69 -17.73 -14.86
CA LEU A 215 -15.28 -16.53 -15.61
C LEU A 215 -16.45 -15.55 -15.84
N SER A 216 -17.66 -16.07 -16.06
CA SER A 216 -18.86 -15.26 -16.26
C SER A 216 -19.38 -14.61 -14.97
N LEU A 217 -19.30 -15.32 -13.84
CA LEU A 217 -19.61 -14.79 -12.51
C LEU A 217 -18.59 -13.74 -12.07
N HIS A 218 -17.31 -13.96 -12.38
CA HIS A 218 -16.24 -12.99 -12.14
C HIS A 218 -16.52 -11.67 -12.86
N ALA A 219 -16.85 -11.73 -14.16
CA ALA A 219 -17.19 -10.55 -14.96
C ALA A 219 -18.45 -9.80 -14.47
N GLN A 220 -19.27 -10.44 -13.63
CA GLN A 220 -20.47 -9.87 -13.03
C GLN A 220 -20.26 -9.50 -11.55
N GLU A 221 -19.02 -9.54 -11.04
CA GLU A 221 -18.65 -9.22 -9.65
C GLU A 221 -19.37 -10.09 -8.59
N ARG A 222 -19.86 -11.28 -8.97
CA ARG A 222 -20.54 -12.24 -8.07
C ARG A 222 -19.52 -13.17 -7.39
N TYR A 223 -18.65 -12.59 -6.57
CA TYR A 223 -17.45 -13.27 -6.08
C TYR A 223 -17.72 -14.39 -5.08
N GLU A 224 -18.73 -14.28 -4.23
CA GLU A 224 -19.05 -15.31 -3.23
C GLU A 224 -19.50 -16.62 -3.90
N GLU A 225 -20.37 -16.50 -4.90
CA GLU A 225 -20.84 -17.64 -5.68
C GLU A 225 -19.70 -18.23 -6.52
N ASN A 226 -18.84 -17.38 -7.06
CA ASN A 226 -17.67 -17.80 -7.83
C ASN A 226 -16.67 -18.57 -6.96
N GLU A 227 -16.43 -18.12 -5.73
CA GLU A 227 -15.55 -18.80 -4.79
C GLU A 227 -16.09 -20.20 -4.46
N ALA A 228 -17.39 -20.32 -4.19
CA ALA A 228 -18.03 -21.62 -3.96
C ALA A 228 -17.88 -22.54 -5.19
N LEU A 229 -18.04 -21.99 -6.40
CA LEU A 229 -17.91 -22.73 -7.65
C LEU A 229 -16.49 -23.24 -7.89
N PHE A 230 -15.46 -22.42 -7.67
CA PHE A 230 -14.07 -22.87 -7.79
C PHE A 230 -13.73 -23.93 -6.74
N ARG A 231 -14.23 -23.79 -5.50
CA ARG A 231 -14.08 -24.82 -4.46
C ARG A 231 -14.73 -26.14 -4.89
N GLN A 232 -15.89 -26.11 -5.56
CA GLN A 232 -16.50 -27.29 -6.17
C GLN A 232 -15.63 -27.86 -7.30
N ALA A 233 -15.13 -27.01 -8.21
CA ALA A 233 -14.32 -27.44 -9.35
C ALA A 233 -13.03 -28.15 -8.90
N LEU A 234 -12.38 -27.67 -7.84
CA LEU A 234 -11.18 -28.30 -7.26
C LEU A 234 -11.43 -29.71 -6.69
N LEU A 235 -12.68 -30.05 -6.33
CA LEU A 235 -13.02 -31.39 -5.86
C LEU A 235 -13.27 -32.37 -6.98
N ALA A 236 -13.89 -31.89 -8.04
CA ALA A 236 -14.06 -32.68 -9.25
C ALA A 236 -12.72 -32.92 -9.95
N TYR A 237 -11.80 -31.94 -9.86
CA TYR A 237 -10.55 -31.89 -10.61
C TYR A 237 -9.35 -31.50 -9.73
N PRO A 238 -8.93 -32.34 -8.77
CA PRO A 238 -7.90 -32.00 -7.78
C PRO A 238 -6.47 -31.86 -8.34
N GLU A 239 -6.25 -32.32 -9.57
CA GLU A 239 -4.94 -32.30 -10.26
C GLU A 239 -4.92 -31.31 -11.44
N ASP A 240 -5.89 -30.38 -11.51
CA ASP A 240 -6.03 -29.44 -12.61
C ASP A 240 -5.38 -28.08 -12.31
N ALA A 241 -4.17 -27.86 -12.84
CA ALA A 241 -3.42 -26.63 -12.63
C ALA A 241 -4.15 -25.36 -13.13
N GLU A 242 -5.00 -25.45 -14.16
CA GLU A 242 -5.75 -24.30 -14.69
C GLU A 242 -6.82 -23.84 -13.71
N ILE A 243 -7.55 -24.77 -13.09
CA ILE A 243 -8.56 -24.46 -12.08
C ILE A 243 -7.92 -23.81 -10.86
N TYR A 244 -6.79 -24.33 -10.36
CA TYR A 244 -6.05 -23.66 -9.27
C TYR A 244 -5.57 -22.27 -9.68
N SER A 245 -5.01 -22.11 -10.88
CA SER A 245 -4.53 -20.80 -11.34
C SER A 245 -5.66 -19.76 -11.42
N ASN A 246 -6.80 -20.14 -11.99
CA ASN A 246 -7.97 -19.26 -12.09
C ASN A 246 -8.60 -18.96 -10.72
N PHE A 247 -8.61 -19.94 -9.80
CA PHE A 247 -9.07 -19.70 -8.44
C PHE A 247 -8.15 -18.73 -7.68
N SER A 248 -6.83 -18.83 -7.88
CA SER A 248 -5.89 -17.86 -7.32
C SER A 248 -6.18 -16.44 -7.83
N ALA A 249 -6.47 -16.27 -9.12
CA ALA A 249 -6.83 -14.97 -9.67
C ALA A 249 -8.11 -14.39 -9.00
N LEU A 250 -9.13 -15.22 -8.76
CA LEU A 250 -10.30 -14.79 -7.99
C LEU A 250 -9.94 -14.38 -6.55
N LEU A 251 -9.14 -15.18 -5.86
CA LEU A 251 -8.73 -14.92 -4.48
C LEU A 251 -7.94 -13.60 -4.35
N GLN A 252 -7.14 -13.26 -5.37
CA GLN A 252 -6.45 -11.97 -5.47
C GLN A 252 -7.44 -10.82 -5.58
N GLU A 253 -8.45 -10.94 -6.44
CA GLU A 253 -9.47 -9.90 -6.64
C GLU A 253 -10.25 -9.60 -5.36
N ILE A 254 -10.56 -10.63 -4.56
CA ILE A 254 -11.23 -10.46 -3.26
C ILE A 254 -10.27 -10.15 -2.09
N GLY A 255 -8.96 -10.01 -2.37
CA GLY A 255 -7.95 -9.61 -1.39
C GLY A 255 -7.52 -10.69 -0.39
N LYS A 256 -7.81 -11.98 -0.65
CA LYS A 256 -7.35 -13.12 0.17
C LYS A 256 -5.94 -13.55 -0.23
N TRP A 257 -4.96 -12.66 -0.05
CA TRP A 257 -3.59 -12.83 -0.55
C TRP A 257 -2.87 -14.11 -0.08
N PRO A 258 -2.94 -14.52 1.20
CA PRO A 258 -2.29 -15.76 1.66
C PRO A 258 -2.88 -17.02 1.00
N GLU A 259 -4.21 -17.09 0.88
CA GLU A 259 -4.89 -18.20 0.19
C GLU A 259 -4.54 -18.20 -1.30
N ALA A 260 -4.56 -17.03 -1.94
CA ALA A 260 -4.19 -16.89 -3.35
C ALA A 260 -2.77 -17.40 -3.64
N GLN A 261 -1.83 -17.12 -2.73
CA GLN A 261 -0.45 -17.57 -2.83
C GLN A 261 -0.35 -19.10 -2.75
N ALA A 262 -1.04 -19.71 -1.78
CA ALA A 262 -1.06 -21.17 -1.61
C ALA A 262 -1.70 -21.88 -2.82
N VAL A 263 -2.82 -21.35 -3.32
CA VAL A 263 -3.54 -21.90 -4.48
C VAL A 263 -2.71 -21.77 -5.76
N ALA A 264 -2.04 -20.63 -5.99
CA ALA A 264 -1.14 -20.46 -7.14
C ALA A 264 0.08 -21.38 -7.06
N LEU A 265 0.64 -21.57 -5.86
CA LEU A 265 1.76 -22.48 -5.67
C LEU A 265 1.36 -23.93 -6.01
N ARG A 266 0.15 -24.36 -5.63
CA ARG A 266 -0.36 -25.68 -6.01
C ARG A 266 -0.51 -25.83 -7.52
N ALA A 267 -0.96 -24.80 -8.24
CA ALA A 267 -0.98 -24.80 -9.71
C ALA A 267 0.42 -25.02 -10.31
N ILE A 268 1.45 -24.39 -9.74
CA ILE A 268 2.86 -24.54 -10.15
C ILE A 268 3.39 -25.96 -9.84
N GLU A 269 3.05 -26.53 -8.68
CA GLU A 269 3.45 -27.90 -8.32
C GLU A 269 2.87 -28.93 -9.29
N LEU A 270 1.60 -28.77 -9.68
CA LEU A 270 0.91 -29.62 -10.63
C LEU A 270 1.47 -29.47 -12.05
N ASN A 271 1.77 -28.24 -12.46
CA ASN A 271 2.36 -27.97 -13.76
C ASN A 271 3.43 -26.84 -13.69
N PRO A 272 4.71 -27.20 -13.51
CA PRO A 272 5.78 -26.20 -13.36
C PRO A 272 6.01 -25.32 -14.59
N THR A 273 5.58 -25.75 -15.79
CA THR A 273 5.76 -24.97 -17.03
C THR A 273 4.55 -24.09 -17.35
N TYR A 274 3.51 -24.08 -16.51
CA TYR A 274 2.33 -23.27 -16.71
C TYR A 274 2.58 -21.80 -16.37
N ALA A 275 2.90 -21.00 -17.38
CA ALA A 275 3.29 -19.60 -17.20
C ALA A 275 2.23 -18.75 -16.46
N ASP A 276 0.94 -19.03 -16.62
CA ASP A 276 -0.14 -18.27 -15.95
C ASP A 276 -0.16 -18.49 -14.45
N ALA A 277 0.15 -19.70 -14.00
CA ALA A 277 0.29 -19.99 -12.58
C ALA A 277 1.44 -19.18 -11.97
N TRP A 278 2.55 -19.00 -12.69
CA TRP A 278 3.66 -18.14 -12.26
C TRP A 278 3.30 -16.65 -12.23
N VAL A 279 2.52 -16.15 -13.19
CA VAL A 279 1.99 -14.77 -13.16
C VAL A 279 1.06 -14.55 -11.97
N ASN A 280 0.13 -15.49 -11.74
CA ASN A 280 -0.81 -15.40 -10.62
C ASN A 280 -0.09 -15.54 -9.27
N TYR A 281 0.92 -16.40 -9.17
CA TYR A 281 1.77 -16.48 -7.99
C TYR A 281 2.55 -15.19 -7.73
N GLY A 282 3.13 -14.58 -8.77
CA GLY A 282 3.80 -13.29 -8.68
C GLY A 282 2.86 -12.17 -8.22
N SER A 283 1.62 -12.17 -8.71
CA SER A 283 0.60 -11.19 -8.34
C SER A 283 0.13 -11.37 -6.89
N ALA A 284 -0.08 -12.61 -6.44
CA ALA A 284 -0.37 -12.92 -5.04
C ALA A 284 0.77 -12.52 -4.10
N LEU A 285 2.03 -12.80 -4.48
CA LEU A 285 3.22 -12.36 -3.73
C LEU A 285 3.30 -10.84 -3.62
N LEU A 286 2.99 -10.13 -4.71
CA LEU A 286 2.98 -8.67 -4.73
C LEU A 286 1.92 -8.10 -3.78
N GLY A 287 0.72 -8.69 -3.75
CA GLY A 287 -0.35 -8.34 -2.81
C GLY A 287 0.03 -8.59 -1.35
N SER A 288 0.81 -9.64 -1.08
CA SER A 288 1.41 -9.92 0.23
C SER A 288 2.63 -9.03 0.57
N GLY A 289 3.06 -8.16 -0.35
CA GLY A 289 4.19 -7.24 -0.17
C GLY A 289 5.57 -7.83 -0.50
N GLU A 290 5.64 -9.06 -1.02
CA GLU A 290 6.87 -9.80 -1.32
C GLU A 290 7.42 -9.47 -2.73
N ARG A 291 7.85 -8.23 -2.92
CA ARG A 291 8.19 -7.65 -4.24
C ARG A 291 9.32 -8.38 -4.97
N GLU A 292 10.41 -8.75 -4.30
CA GLU A 292 11.51 -9.45 -4.97
C GLU A 292 11.08 -10.83 -5.46
N ARG A 293 10.34 -11.59 -4.64
CA ARG A 293 9.81 -12.89 -5.03
C ARG A 293 8.81 -12.77 -6.17
N ALA A 294 7.97 -11.73 -6.16
CA ALA A 294 7.06 -11.45 -7.26
C ALA A 294 7.82 -11.23 -8.58
N ALA A 295 8.91 -10.45 -8.55
CA ALA A 295 9.77 -10.24 -9.73
C ALA A 295 10.33 -11.57 -10.27
N SER A 296 10.84 -12.43 -9.38
CA SER A 296 11.34 -13.75 -9.75
C SER A 296 10.26 -14.66 -10.34
N ALA A 297 9.04 -14.61 -9.82
CA ALA A 297 7.91 -15.38 -10.35
C ALA A 297 7.53 -14.92 -11.78
N TYR A 298 7.46 -13.61 -12.03
CA TYR A 298 7.21 -13.10 -13.38
C TYR A 298 8.35 -13.44 -14.36
N GLN A 299 9.60 -13.43 -13.89
CA GLN A 299 10.74 -13.88 -14.69
C GLN A 299 10.66 -15.38 -15.02
N ALA A 300 10.22 -16.21 -14.07
CA ALA A 300 9.98 -17.63 -14.31
C ALA A 300 8.86 -17.84 -15.35
N ALA A 301 7.78 -17.06 -15.29
CA ALA A 301 6.73 -17.10 -16.31
C ALA A 301 7.28 -16.84 -17.73
N LEU A 302 8.20 -15.88 -17.88
CA LEU A 302 8.86 -15.58 -19.15
C LEU A 302 9.90 -16.63 -19.58
N GLN A 303 10.50 -17.34 -18.62
CA GLN A 303 11.40 -18.46 -18.94
C GLN A 303 10.63 -19.62 -19.58
N PHE A 304 9.43 -19.93 -19.06
CA PHE A 304 8.59 -21.01 -19.59
C PHE A 304 7.80 -20.58 -20.84
N ASN A 305 7.36 -19.32 -20.90
CA ASN A 305 6.72 -18.74 -22.08
C ASN A 305 7.23 -17.30 -22.34
N PRO A 306 8.24 -17.13 -23.22
CA PRO A 306 8.77 -15.81 -23.56
C PRO A 306 7.76 -14.85 -24.20
N GLN A 307 6.62 -15.36 -24.69
CA GLN A 307 5.58 -14.56 -25.33
C GLN A 307 4.47 -14.11 -24.35
N ARG A 308 4.62 -14.36 -23.04
CA ARG A 308 3.60 -13.99 -22.05
C ARG A 308 3.61 -12.48 -21.77
N VAL A 309 2.72 -11.74 -22.44
CA VAL A 309 2.66 -10.26 -22.34
C VAL A 309 2.28 -9.76 -20.95
N GLU A 310 1.47 -10.51 -20.21
CA GLU A 310 1.03 -10.19 -18.86
C GLU A 310 2.21 -10.23 -17.87
N ALA A 311 3.16 -11.16 -18.05
CA ALA A 311 4.37 -11.19 -17.24
C ALA A 311 5.27 -9.96 -17.48
N LEU A 312 5.41 -9.53 -18.73
CA LEU A 312 6.11 -8.28 -19.08
C LEU A 312 5.39 -7.06 -18.49
N TYR A 313 4.07 -7.01 -18.60
CA TYR A 313 3.25 -5.96 -18.01
C TYR A 313 3.44 -5.88 -16.49
N CYS A 314 3.37 -7.01 -15.79
CA CYS A 314 3.57 -7.07 -14.34
C CYS A 314 4.99 -6.64 -13.93
N LEU A 315 6.02 -7.04 -14.68
CA LEU A 315 7.39 -6.53 -14.48
C LEU A 315 7.49 -5.02 -14.72
N GLY A 316 6.80 -4.50 -15.73
CA GLY A 316 6.69 -3.07 -15.99
C GLY A 316 6.03 -2.32 -14.84
N ARG A 317 4.89 -2.81 -14.32
CA ARG A 317 4.21 -2.23 -13.15
C ARG A 317 5.09 -2.26 -11.90
N LEU A 318 5.86 -3.33 -11.69
CA LEU A 318 6.83 -3.41 -10.60
C LEU A 318 7.96 -2.37 -10.76
N ALA A 319 8.43 -2.15 -11.98
CA ALA A 319 9.41 -1.10 -12.27
C ALA A 319 8.84 0.31 -12.01
N VAL A 320 7.58 0.58 -12.36
CA VAL A 320 6.87 1.83 -11.98
C VAL A 320 6.85 2.00 -10.46
N ALA A 321 6.48 0.96 -9.70
CA ALA A 321 6.44 1.01 -8.24
C ALA A 321 7.83 1.25 -7.59
N ASN A 322 8.91 0.96 -8.32
CA ASN A 322 10.29 1.21 -7.93
C ASN A 322 10.84 2.54 -8.49
N TYR A 323 10.00 3.34 -9.16
CA TYR A 323 10.38 4.59 -9.84
C TYR A 323 11.46 4.39 -10.92
N ASP A 324 11.53 3.21 -11.53
CA ASP A 324 12.39 2.91 -12.68
C ASP A 324 11.57 3.00 -13.97
N PHE A 325 11.21 4.23 -14.33
CA PHE A 325 10.36 4.53 -15.49
C PHE A 325 10.97 4.09 -16.81
N PRO A 326 12.29 4.27 -17.09
CA PRO A 326 12.89 3.76 -18.31
C PRO A 326 12.72 2.25 -18.47
N LYS A 327 12.96 1.48 -17.40
CA LYS A 327 12.78 0.02 -17.44
C LYS A 327 11.31 -0.38 -17.54
N ALA A 328 10.40 0.38 -16.92
CA ALA A 328 8.97 0.16 -17.07
C ALA A 328 8.52 0.32 -18.53
N LEU A 329 8.93 1.42 -19.18
CA LEU A 329 8.62 1.68 -20.60
C LEU A 329 9.19 0.58 -21.51
N ASP A 330 10.42 0.11 -21.27
CA ASP A 330 11.02 -1.02 -22.01
C ASP A 330 10.20 -2.31 -21.91
N TYR A 331 9.73 -2.66 -20.70
CA TYR A 331 8.85 -3.83 -20.54
C TYR A 331 7.51 -3.65 -21.25
N PHE A 332 6.90 -2.47 -21.18
CA PHE A 332 5.65 -2.19 -21.88
C PHE A 332 5.83 -2.21 -23.41
N ASP A 333 6.95 -1.71 -23.92
CA ASP A 333 7.27 -1.76 -25.35
C ASP A 333 7.52 -3.20 -25.84
N LYS A 334 8.16 -4.04 -25.02
CA LYS A 334 8.27 -5.48 -25.31
C LYS A 334 6.91 -6.16 -25.35
N ALA A 335 6.02 -5.85 -24.40
CA ALA A 335 4.66 -6.37 -24.40
C ALA A 335 3.88 -5.94 -25.66
N LEU A 336 4.02 -4.68 -26.07
CA LEU A 336 3.39 -4.14 -27.28
C LEU A 336 4.00 -4.67 -28.57
N THR A 337 5.28 -5.05 -28.57
CA THR A 337 5.93 -5.71 -29.71
C THR A 337 5.33 -7.09 -29.94
N LEU A 338 5.06 -7.84 -28.87
CA LEU A 338 4.42 -9.16 -28.92
C LEU A 338 2.92 -9.06 -29.21
N CYS A 339 2.24 -8.09 -28.61
CA CYS A 339 0.81 -7.84 -28.80
C CYS A 339 0.53 -6.34 -28.98
N PRO A 340 0.52 -5.83 -30.23
CA PRO A 340 0.29 -4.41 -30.53
C PRO A 340 -1.10 -3.86 -30.13
N HIS A 341 -2.02 -4.72 -29.70
CA HIS A 341 -3.37 -4.39 -29.27
C HIS A 341 -3.56 -4.46 -27.74
N PHE A 342 -2.48 -4.69 -26.98
CA PHE A 342 -2.52 -4.78 -25.53
C PHE A 342 -2.64 -3.37 -24.90
N VAL A 343 -3.89 -2.95 -24.68
CA VAL A 343 -4.26 -1.59 -24.26
C VAL A 343 -3.69 -1.25 -22.89
N GLU A 344 -3.61 -2.23 -22.00
CA GLU A 344 -3.16 -2.11 -20.62
C GLU A 344 -1.72 -1.57 -20.56
N SER A 345 -0.84 -1.99 -21.49
CA SER A 345 0.51 -1.42 -21.63
C SER A 345 0.51 0.01 -22.16
N LEU A 346 -0.39 0.38 -23.07
CA LEU A 346 -0.51 1.76 -23.55
C LEU A 346 -0.97 2.70 -22.43
N LEU A 347 -1.92 2.25 -21.60
CA LEU A 347 -2.39 3.02 -20.45
C LEU A 347 -1.29 3.16 -19.39
N ALA A 348 -0.55 2.08 -19.11
CA ALA A 348 0.58 2.15 -18.18
C ALA A 348 1.70 3.06 -18.69
N LYS A 349 1.95 3.11 -20.01
CA LYS A 349 2.86 4.11 -20.61
C LYS A 349 2.33 5.52 -20.41
N ALA A 350 1.03 5.77 -20.65
CA ALA A 350 0.42 7.08 -20.45
C ALA A 350 0.55 7.56 -18.99
N GLU A 351 0.36 6.67 -18.03
CA GLU A 351 0.58 6.92 -16.60
C GLU A 351 2.04 7.32 -16.30
N VAL A 352 3.01 6.56 -16.81
CA VAL A 352 4.45 6.83 -16.61
C VAL A 352 4.86 8.19 -17.19
N TYR A 353 4.39 8.52 -18.40
CA TYR A 353 4.62 9.81 -19.01
C TYR A 353 3.97 10.95 -18.20
N GLY A 354 2.76 10.73 -17.66
CA GLY A 354 2.10 11.65 -16.75
C GLY A 354 2.92 11.93 -15.48
N PHE A 355 3.50 10.90 -14.84
CA PHE A 355 4.40 11.09 -13.69
C PHE A 355 5.69 11.83 -14.03
N SER A 356 6.14 11.72 -15.28
CA SER A 356 7.34 12.39 -15.77
C SER A 356 7.07 13.81 -16.30
N ASP A 357 5.82 14.28 -16.19
CA ASP A 357 5.30 15.54 -16.75
C ASP A 357 5.45 15.65 -18.28
N GLN A 358 5.55 14.51 -18.97
CA GLN A 358 5.58 14.37 -20.43
C GLN A 358 4.14 14.23 -20.94
N LEU A 359 3.36 15.30 -20.82
CA LEU A 359 1.90 15.25 -20.97
C LEU A 359 1.46 14.97 -22.42
N GLN A 360 2.24 15.38 -23.42
CA GLN A 360 1.94 15.13 -24.83
C GLN A 360 2.14 13.64 -25.19
N GLU A 361 3.15 13.00 -24.63
CA GLU A 361 3.42 11.57 -24.77
C GLU A 361 2.34 10.75 -24.06
N ALA A 362 1.90 11.21 -22.88
CA ALA A 362 0.78 10.61 -22.17
C ALA A 362 -0.52 10.67 -22.99
N GLU A 363 -0.84 11.85 -23.54
CA GLU A 363 -1.98 12.05 -24.43
C GLU A 363 -1.89 11.13 -25.66
N SER A 364 -0.70 11.04 -26.29
CA SER A 364 -0.46 10.22 -27.47
C SER A 364 -0.71 8.73 -27.19
N CYS A 365 -0.22 8.21 -26.07
CA CYS A 365 -0.44 6.82 -25.66
C CYS A 365 -1.92 6.53 -25.40
N ALA A 366 -2.63 7.44 -24.71
CA ALA A 366 -4.06 7.28 -24.44
C ALA A 366 -4.92 7.35 -25.72
N ARG A 367 -4.58 8.23 -26.67
CA ARG A 367 -5.24 8.28 -27.99
C ARG A 367 -4.98 7.00 -28.79
N LEU A 368 -3.77 6.47 -28.75
CA LEU A 368 -3.46 5.19 -29.39
C LEU A 368 -4.24 4.03 -28.76
N ALA A 369 -4.39 4.00 -27.43
CA ALA A 369 -5.24 3.03 -26.75
C ALA A 369 -6.69 3.08 -27.25
N LEU A 370 -7.26 4.28 -27.39
CA LEU A 370 -8.61 4.47 -27.95
C LEU A 370 -8.70 4.13 -29.44
N GLN A 371 -7.64 4.34 -30.22
CA GLN A 371 -7.61 3.87 -31.60
C GLN A 371 -7.69 2.34 -31.69
N LYS A 372 -7.06 1.62 -30.75
CA LYS A 372 -7.11 0.14 -30.68
C LYS A 372 -8.46 -0.36 -30.15
N LYS A 373 -9.02 0.30 -29.13
CA LYS A 373 -10.32 -0.02 -28.52
C LYS A 373 -11.11 1.29 -28.27
N PRO A 374 -11.95 1.75 -29.22
CA PRO A 374 -12.66 3.03 -29.10
C PRO A 374 -13.62 3.14 -27.90
N HIS A 375 -14.20 2.02 -27.47
CA HIS A 375 -15.13 1.94 -26.34
C HIS A 375 -14.45 1.42 -25.07
N HIS A 376 -13.22 1.87 -24.78
CA HIS A 376 -12.47 1.48 -23.59
C HIS A 376 -12.53 2.55 -22.49
N PHE A 377 -13.24 2.25 -21.41
CA PHE A 377 -13.50 3.20 -20.32
C PHE A 377 -12.21 3.82 -19.74
N ASP A 378 -11.24 3.00 -19.34
CA ASP A 378 -10.00 3.49 -18.72
C ASP A 378 -9.12 4.32 -19.66
N ALA A 379 -9.26 4.09 -20.98
CA ALA A 379 -8.49 4.83 -21.97
C ALA A 379 -9.05 6.24 -22.17
N HIS A 380 -10.38 6.40 -22.07
CA HIS A 380 -11.00 7.71 -21.98
C HIS A 380 -10.57 8.44 -20.71
N LEU A 381 -10.55 7.77 -19.56
CA LEU A 381 -10.08 8.41 -18.32
C LEU A 381 -8.62 8.86 -18.39
N ALA A 382 -7.73 8.01 -18.92
CA ALA A 382 -6.32 8.36 -19.11
C ALA A 382 -6.15 9.56 -20.05
N LEU A 383 -6.91 9.61 -21.16
CA LEU A 383 -6.87 10.74 -22.08
C LEU A 383 -7.43 12.02 -21.44
N ALA A 384 -8.56 11.94 -20.75
CA ALA A 384 -9.15 13.08 -20.06
C ALA A 384 -8.20 13.66 -19.00
N PHE A 385 -7.54 12.80 -18.23
CA PHE A 385 -6.51 13.22 -17.28
C PHE A 385 -5.35 13.93 -17.98
N ALA A 386 -4.80 13.35 -19.05
CA ALA A 386 -3.70 13.95 -19.81
C ALA A 386 -4.06 15.32 -20.42
N LEU A 387 -5.30 15.48 -20.90
CA LEU A 387 -5.81 16.75 -21.43
C LEU A 387 -6.01 17.80 -20.32
N ALA A 388 -6.65 17.42 -19.22
CA ALA A 388 -6.87 18.31 -18.08
C ALA A 388 -5.55 18.76 -17.45
N ALA A 389 -4.55 17.88 -17.40
CA ALA A 389 -3.20 18.18 -16.94
C ALA A 389 -2.49 19.24 -17.80
N GLN A 390 -2.86 19.37 -19.07
CA GLN A 390 -2.39 20.41 -19.99
C GLN A 390 -3.27 21.68 -19.97
N GLY A 391 -4.31 21.74 -19.12
CA GLY A 391 -5.26 22.85 -19.08
C GLY A 391 -6.37 22.79 -20.13
N LYS A 392 -6.50 21.70 -20.90
CA LYS A 392 -7.51 21.50 -21.94
C LYS A 392 -8.81 20.94 -21.37
N ASP A 393 -9.45 21.67 -20.45
CA ASP A 393 -10.62 21.18 -19.71
C ASP A 393 -11.85 20.87 -20.57
N GLY A 394 -12.05 21.64 -21.64
CA GLY A 394 -13.17 21.41 -22.57
C GLY A 394 -13.04 20.07 -23.28
N GLU A 395 -11.88 19.80 -23.87
CA GLU A 395 -11.59 18.50 -24.50
C GLU A 395 -11.64 17.35 -23.50
N ALA A 396 -11.13 17.56 -22.28
CA ALA A 396 -11.20 16.56 -21.22
C ALA A 396 -12.65 16.19 -20.88
N GLU A 397 -13.56 17.16 -20.78
CA GLU A 397 -14.98 16.89 -20.51
C GLU A 397 -15.65 16.14 -21.67
N GLU A 398 -15.34 16.49 -22.93
CA GLU A 398 -15.85 15.74 -24.10
C GLU A 398 -15.44 14.26 -24.06
N VAL A 399 -14.19 13.98 -23.70
CA VAL A 399 -13.69 12.61 -23.54
C VAL A 399 -14.37 11.89 -22.37
N LEU A 400 -14.63 12.58 -21.26
CA LEU A 400 -15.38 12.00 -20.14
C LEU A 400 -16.84 11.72 -20.50
N GLN A 401 -17.48 12.53 -21.35
CA GLN A 401 -18.80 12.21 -21.90
C GLN A 401 -18.78 10.92 -22.73
N ALA A 402 -17.72 10.69 -23.51
CA ALA A 402 -17.53 9.43 -24.23
C ALA A 402 -17.31 8.24 -23.27
N ALA A 403 -16.58 8.43 -22.16
CA ALA A 403 -16.43 7.41 -21.11
C ALA A 403 -17.79 6.96 -20.55
N ARG A 404 -18.71 7.91 -20.30
CA ARG A 404 -20.07 7.64 -19.80
C ARG A 404 -20.93 6.81 -20.75
N GLN A 405 -20.56 6.73 -22.03
CA GLN A 405 -21.26 5.95 -23.06
C GLN A 405 -20.67 4.55 -23.28
N CYS A 406 -19.50 4.24 -22.71
CA CYS A 406 -18.88 2.91 -22.85
C CYS A 406 -19.75 1.81 -22.21
N ARG A 407 -19.73 0.60 -22.77
CA ARG A 407 -20.43 -0.59 -22.23
C ARG A 407 -19.57 -1.85 -22.44
N PRO A 408 -19.45 -2.76 -21.45
CA PRO A 408 -19.91 -2.62 -20.06
C PRO A 408 -19.13 -1.51 -19.31
N GLN A 409 -19.71 -1.00 -18.22
CA GLN A 409 -19.02 -0.08 -17.31
C GLN A 409 -18.69 -0.80 -16.01
N PRO A 410 -17.56 -0.46 -15.37
CA PRO A 410 -17.32 -0.89 -14.00
C PRO A 410 -18.40 -0.31 -13.08
N SER A 411 -18.72 -1.03 -12.00
CA SER A 411 -19.75 -0.62 -11.03
C SER A 411 -19.50 0.76 -10.41
N ASP A 412 -18.24 1.20 -10.37
CA ASP A 412 -17.79 2.48 -9.82
C ASP A 412 -17.49 3.56 -10.88
N ALA A 413 -17.95 3.40 -12.12
CA ALA A 413 -17.62 4.28 -13.25
C ALA A 413 -17.89 5.77 -12.96
N ALA A 414 -19.00 6.10 -12.28
CA ALA A 414 -19.34 7.47 -11.92
C ALA A 414 -18.30 8.08 -10.94
N GLU A 415 -17.83 7.30 -9.98
CA GLU A 415 -16.82 7.74 -9.00
C GLU A 415 -15.46 7.95 -9.68
N ARG A 416 -15.06 7.03 -10.58
CA ARG A 416 -13.81 7.14 -11.34
C ARG A 416 -13.79 8.35 -12.28
N ILE A 417 -14.92 8.68 -12.92
CA ILE A 417 -15.06 9.91 -13.71
C ILE A 417 -14.92 11.16 -12.82
N LEU A 418 -15.64 11.22 -11.70
CA LEU A 418 -15.58 12.35 -10.79
C LEU A 418 -14.16 12.54 -10.22
N ALA A 419 -13.51 11.44 -9.82
CA ALA A 419 -12.14 11.48 -9.34
C ALA A 419 -11.16 11.95 -10.42
N THR A 420 -11.35 11.56 -11.69
CA THR A 420 -10.55 12.05 -12.81
C THR A 420 -10.72 13.56 -13.03
N GLN A 421 -11.95 14.07 -12.92
CA GLN A 421 -12.20 15.52 -12.98
C GLN A 421 -11.53 16.27 -11.83
N ILE A 422 -11.61 15.75 -10.61
CA ILE A 422 -10.95 16.34 -9.44
C ILE A 422 -9.42 16.32 -9.63
N ALA A 423 -8.85 15.19 -10.01
CA ALA A 423 -7.40 15.04 -10.19
C ALA A 423 -6.85 15.93 -11.30
N GLY A 424 -7.57 16.10 -12.41
CA GLY A 424 -7.17 16.97 -13.51
C GLY A 424 -7.23 18.45 -13.17
N ARG A 425 -8.29 18.91 -12.50
CA ARG A 425 -8.49 20.34 -12.17
C ARG A 425 -7.66 20.81 -10.97
N LEU A 426 -7.34 19.91 -10.03
CA LEU A 426 -6.53 20.19 -8.85
C LEU A 426 -5.07 19.73 -9.01
N ARG A 427 -4.59 19.63 -10.25
CA ARG A 427 -3.21 19.25 -10.54
C ARG A 427 -2.24 20.39 -10.21
N LEU A 428 -1.12 20.04 -9.60
CA LEU A 428 0.03 20.93 -9.38
C LEU A 428 1.31 20.24 -9.89
N PRO A 429 2.17 20.90 -10.67
CA PRO A 429 3.46 20.34 -11.07
C PRO A 429 4.39 20.16 -9.86
N ALA A 430 5.16 19.06 -9.86
CA ALA A 430 6.16 18.80 -8.82
C ALA A 430 7.36 19.75 -8.92
N ILE A 431 7.82 20.05 -10.13
CA ILE A 431 8.90 21.01 -10.41
C ILE A 431 8.29 22.23 -11.11
N PRO A 432 8.05 23.33 -10.40
CA PRO A 432 7.55 24.55 -11.03
C PRO A 432 8.61 25.18 -11.94
N GLU A 433 8.22 25.62 -13.14
CA GLU A 433 9.14 26.27 -14.09
C GLU A 433 9.55 27.69 -13.67
N SER A 434 8.68 28.41 -12.97
CA SER A 434 8.89 29.80 -12.56
C SER A 434 7.88 30.24 -11.49
N GLN A 435 8.10 31.41 -10.89
CA GLN A 435 7.09 32.04 -10.01
C GLN A 435 5.77 32.31 -10.76
N ALA A 436 5.83 32.72 -12.03
CA ALA A 436 4.63 32.96 -12.84
C ALA A 436 3.85 31.65 -13.08
N ALA A 437 4.55 30.54 -13.30
CA ALA A 437 3.91 29.22 -13.39
C ALA A 437 3.23 28.84 -12.08
N ILE A 438 3.87 29.05 -10.93
CA ILE A 438 3.25 28.82 -9.61
C ILE A 438 1.97 29.64 -9.47
N ALA A 439 2.01 30.94 -9.77
CA ALA A 439 0.84 31.81 -9.70
C ALA A 439 -0.31 31.32 -10.61
N HIS A 440 0.02 30.91 -11.84
CA HIS A 440 -0.93 30.33 -12.78
C HIS A 440 -1.60 29.06 -12.23
N TRP A 441 -0.81 28.07 -11.77
CA TRP A 441 -1.34 26.81 -11.26
C TRP A 441 -2.16 26.99 -9.99
N ARG A 442 -1.78 27.92 -9.10
CA ARG A 442 -2.57 28.25 -7.91
C ARG A 442 -3.90 28.92 -8.26
N ALA A 443 -3.92 29.81 -9.26
CA ALA A 443 -5.15 30.44 -9.74
C ALA A 443 -6.11 29.39 -10.31
N ARG A 444 -5.60 28.51 -11.19
CA ARG A 444 -6.34 27.37 -11.74
C ARG A 444 -6.85 26.43 -10.64
N TYR A 445 -6.03 26.10 -9.65
CA TYR A 445 -6.43 25.27 -8.51
C TYR A 445 -7.62 25.86 -7.76
N ARG A 446 -7.58 27.17 -7.47
CA ARG A 446 -8.68 27.89 -6.81
C ARG A 446 -9.96 27.90 -7.64
N GLU A 447 -9.86 28.15 -8.94
CA GLU A 447 -11.00 28.08 -9.86
C GLU A 447 -11.57 26.66 -9.93
N GLY A 448 -10.69 25.65 -9.97
CA GLY A 448 -11.02 24.24 -9.93
C GLY A 448 -11.81 23.85 -8.68
N LEU A 449 -11.36 24.27 -7.49
CA LEU A 449 -12.09 24.02 -6.24
C LEU A 449 -13.54 24.50 -6.31
N ASN A 450 -13.76 25.72 -6.82
CA ASN A 450 -15.10 26.29 -6.96
C ASN A 450 -15.93 25.52 -8.00
N ALA A 451 -15.38 25.28 -9.19
CA ALA A 451 -16.09 24.60 -10.26
C ALA A 451 -16.43 23.13 -9.94
N LEU A 452 -15.60 22.46 -9.14
CA LEU A 452 -15.83 21.06 -8.73
C LEU A 452 -16.95 20.94 -7.70
N LEU A 453 -17.21 21.95 -6.87
CA LEU A 453 -18.31 21.92 -5.90
C LEU A 453 -19.68 21.77 -6.59
N ASP A 454 -19.85 22.39 -7.74
CA ASP A 454 -21.12 22.37 -8.49
C ASP A 454 -21.33 21.10 -9.33
N LEU A 455 -20.30 20.25 -9.49
CA LEU A 455 -20.43 19.01 -10.26
C LEU A 455 -21.32 17.97 -9.55
N PRO A 456 -22.16 17.21 -10.26
CA PRO A 456 -22.90 16.10 -9.65
C PRO A 456 -21.98 14.91 -9.32
N GLY A 457 -22.41 14.08 -8.38
CA GLY A 457 -21.73 12.83 -8.01
C GLY A 457 -21.09 12.85 -6.63
N THR A 458 -20.80 11.67 -6.12
CA THR A 458 -20.18 11.42 -4.82
C THR A 458 -19.12 10.34 -4.92
N LEU A 459 -18.17 10.32 -3.98
CA LEU A 459 -17.15 9.30 -3.79
C LEU A 459 -17.46 8.56 -2.50
N THR A 460 -17.64 7.24 -2.57
CA THR A 460 -17.93 6.36 -1.44
C THR A 460 -16.69 6.06 -0.60
N ASP A 461 -15.52 6.01 -1.24
CA ASP A 461 -14.23 5.93 -0.56
C ASP A 461 -13.15 6.66 -1.39
N PRO A 462 -12.84 7.94 -1.08
CA PRO A 462 -11.85 8.69 -1.84
C PRO A 462 -10.44 8.10 -1.75
N THR A 463 -10.14 7.22 -0.78
CA THR A 463 -8.83 6.57 -0.66
C THR A 463 -8.55 5.59 -1.80
N GLN A 464 -9.57 5.16 -2.53
CA GLN A 464 -9.44 4.25 -3.68
C GLN A 464 -9.03 4.97 -4.97
N TYR A 465 -9.28 6.27 -5.06
CA TYR A 465 -9.19 7.00 -6.33
C TYR A 465 -8.02 7.97 -6.43
N PHE A 466 -7.42 8.35 -5.29
CA PHE A 466 -6.32 9.31 -5.26
C PHE A 466 -5.05 8.66 -4.73
N SER A 467 -3.92 8.91 -5.41
CA SER A 467 -2.58 8.46 -5.00
C SER A 467 -1.84 9.47 -4.12
N ASP A 468 -2.37 10.69 -4.01
CA ASP A 468 -1.89 11.78 -3.15
C ASP A 468 -3.07 12.67 -2.73
N PRO A 469 -2.96 13.46 -1.64
CA PRO A 469 -4.06 14.27 -1.09
C PRO A 469 -4.55 15.45 -1.94
N ARG A 470 -4.02 15.66 -3.15
CA ARG A 470 -4.27 16.81 -4.04
C ARG A 470 -3.78 18.17 -3.50
N SER A 471 -3.13 18.22 -2.34
CA SER A 471 -2.58 19.44 -1.75
C SER A 471 -1.06 19.41 -1.55
N PHE A 472 -0.43 18.24 -1.69
CA PHE A 472 0.96 18.02 -1.28
C PHE A 472 1.92 19.09 -1.82
N TYR A 473 1.77 19.47 -3.10
CA TYR A 473 2.70 20.43 -3.71
C TYR A 473 2.47 21.91 -3.33
N LEU A 474 1.34 22.26 -2.71
CA LEU A 474 1.03 23.65 -2.31
C LEU A 474 2.10 24.21 -1.35
N ALA A 475 2.53 23.40 -0.38
CA ALA A 475 3.51 23.79 0.63
C ALA A 475 4.85 24.27 0.03
N TYR A 476 5.19 23.87 -1.20
CA TYR A 476 6.45 24.26 -1.85
C TYR A 476 6.34 25.55 -2.67
N HIS A 477 5.16 26.16 -2.76
CA HIS A 477 4.92 27.37 -3.57
C HIS A 477 5.20 28.69 -2.86
N ASN A 478 5.71 28.66 -1.63
CA ASN A 478 5.98 29.86 -0.82
C ASN A 478 4.78 30.84 -0.73
N ALA A 479 3.59 30.31 -0.47
CA ALA A 479 2.37 31.11 -0.39
C ALA A 479 1.53 30.68 0.81
N ASP A 480 0.57 31.53 1.19
CA ASP A 480 -0.42 31.19 2.18
C ASP A 480 -1.42 30.20 1.57
N ASP A 481 -1.51 29.02 2.17
CA ASP A 481 -2.28 27.88 1.67
C ASP A 481 -3.61 27.70 2.41
N ARG A 482 -3.85 28.42 3.51
CA ARG A 482 -5.01 28.24 4.38
C ARG A 482 -6.34 28.25 3.63
N ALA A 483 -6.58 29.28 2.81
CA ALA A 483 -7.83 29.42 2.08
C ALA A 483 -8.05 28.29 1.04
N LEU A 484 -6.97 27.79 0.42
CA LEU A 484 -7.05 26.68 -0.54
C LEU A 484 -7.30 25.36 0.20
N MET A 485 -6.64 25.15 1.34
CA MET A 485 -6.80 23.95 2.16
C MET A 485 -8.21 23.85 2.76
N GLU A 486 -8.76 24.95 3.28
CA GLU A 486 -10.16 25.01 3.72
C GLU A 486 -11.14 24.77 2.54
N GLY A 487 -10.81 25.26 1.35
CA GLY A 487 -11.57 25.00 0.13
C GLY A 487 -11.56 23.53 -0.29
N LEU A 488 -10.41 22.87 -0.17
CA LEU A 488 -10.25 21.44 -0.41
C LEU A 488 -11.06 20.61 0.60
N CYS A 489 -11.06 21.02 1.87
CA CYS A 489 -11.90 20.40 2.90
C CYS A 489 -13.39 20.49 2.54
N ARG A 490 -13.87 21.69 2.17
CA ARG A 490 -15.26 21.88 1.71
C ARG A 490 -15.60 20.99 0.51
N LEU A 491 -14.70 20.91 -0.48
CA LEU A 491 -14.90 20.07 -1.65
C LEU A 491 -15.07 18.60 -1.26
N PHE A 492 -14.13 18.04 -0.48
CA PHE A 492 -14.21 16.63 -0.12
C PHE A 492 -15.36 16.31 0.83
N ARG A 493 -15.71 17.20 1.78
CA ARG A 493 -16.94 17.03 2.58
C ARG A 493 -18.20 16.97 1.71
N ALA A 494 -18.26 17.79 0.66
CA ALA A 494 -19.39 17.80 -0.27
C ALA A 494 -19.43 16.58 -1.19
N LYS A 495 -18.27 16.09 -1.66
CA LYS A 495 -18.19 14.95 -2.58
C LYS A 495 -18.11 13.60 -1.89
N ALA A 496 -17.77 13.54 -0.62
CA ALA A 496 -17.65 12.28 0.12
C ALA A 496 -18.38 12.40 1.48
N PRO A 497 -19.71 12.23 1.52
CA PRO A 497 -20.52 12.46 2.72
C PRO A 497 -20.10 11.66 3.96
N GLN A 498 -19.54 10.46 3.77
CA GLN A 498 -18.98 9.61 4.82
C GLN A 498 -17.77 10.23 5.54
N LEU A 499 -17.14 11.26 4.98
CA LEU A 499 -16.11 12.04 5.68
C LEU A 499 -16.70 12.88 6.84
N ASN A 500 -18.02 13.05 6.91
CA ASN A 500 -18.71 13.75 7.99
C ASN A 500 -19.03 12.85 9.20
N PHE A 501 -18.38 11.68 9.30
CA PHE A 501 -18.56 10.76 10.41
C PHE A 501 -18.08 11.35 11.75
N GLU A 502 -18.91 11.24 12.78
CA GLU A 502 -18.56 11.56 14.17
C GLU A 502 -18.67 10.31 15.03
N ALA A 503 -17.62 10.01 15.78
CA ALA A 503 -17.58 8.85 16.65
C ALA A 503 -18.57 9.02 17.83
N PRO A 504 -19.45 8.05 18.11
CA PRO A 504 -20.49 8.19 19.13
C PRO A 504 -19.97 8.50 20.54
N HIS A 505 -18.73 8.09 20.87
CA HIS A 505 -18.17 8.35 22.20
C HIS A 505 -17.80 9.82 22.41
N VAL A 506 -17.58 10.60 21.35
CA VAL A 506 -17.17 12.02 21.43
C VAL A 506 -18.29 12.86 22.03
N ALA A 507 -19.53 12.65 21.59
CA ALA A 507 -20.70 13.40 22.08
C ALA A 507 -21.00 13.16 23.58
N ARG A 508 -20.57 12.01 24.13
CA ARG A 508 -20.75 11.62 25.53
C ARG A 508 -19.45 11.69 26.33
N TRP A 509 -18.40 12.27 25.76
CA TRP A 509 -17.07 12.23 26.35
C TRP A 509 -17.00 13.05 27.64
N GLN A 510 -16.25 12.54 28.60
CA GLN A 510 -15.93 13.21 29.85
C GLN A 510 -14.45 12.99 30.16
N PHE A 511 -13.84 13.95 30.86
CA PHE A 511 -12.44 13.85 31.25
C PHE A 511 -12.19 12.56 32.06
N PRO A 512 -11.19 11.74 31.70
CA PRO A 512 -10.94 10.46 32.37
C PRO A 512 -10.36 10.67 33.78
N THR A 513 -11.12 10.28 34.81
CA THR A 513 -10.70 10.40 36.24
C THR A 513 -10.33 9.05 36.89
N GLY A 514 -10.70 7.92 36.27
CA GLY A 514 -10.49 6.57 36.81
C GLY A 514 -9.74 5.60 35.89
N ARG A 515 -9.19 6.10 34.77
CA ARG A 515 -8.37 5.32 33.82
C ARG A 515 -7.29 6.20 33.21
N ARG A 516 -6.30 5.57 32.57
CA ARG A 516 -5.32 6.27 31.75
C ARG A 516 -5.99 6.98 30.56
N ILE A 517 -5.43 8.12 30.17
CA ILE A 517 -5.82 8.87 28.98
C ILE A 517 -5.39 8.08 27.74
N ARG A 518 -6.33 7.75 26.86
CA ARG A 518 -6.11 7.02 25.61
C ARG A 518 -5.67 7.98 24.53
N VAL A 519 -4.42 7.85 24.10
CA VAL A 519 -3.82 8.66 23.04
C VAL A 519 -3.54 7.77 21.84
N GLY A 520 -4.26 8.03 20.74
CA GLY A 520 -4.04 7.36 19.47
C GLY A 520 -2.94 8.04 18.66
N PHE A 521 -2.04 7.26 18.07
CA PHE A 521 -1.08 7.70 17.06
C PHE A 521 -1.44 7.03 15.74
N CYS A 522 -1.96 7.77 14.77
CA CYS A 522 -2.44 7.21 13.50
C CYS A 522 -1.61 7.70 12.32
N SER A 523 -0.89 6.78 11.67
CA SER A 523 0.00 7.12 10.56
C SER A 523 0.37 5.90 9.73
N GLN A 524 0.43 6.04 8.41
CA GLN A 524 1.04 5.03 7.54
C GLN A 524 2.58 5.06 7.60
N LEU A 525 3.14 6.17 8.09
CA LEU A 525 4.55 6.53 8.03
C LEU A 525 5.31 6.42 9.36
N LEU A 526 4.67 5.92 10.42
CA LEU A 526 5.34 5.47 11.65
C LEU A 526 6.07 4.13 11.41
N VAL A 527 6.95 4.12 10.43
CA VAL A 527 7.82 3.03 9.97
C VAL A 527 9.22 3.62 9.77
N ASN A 528 10.20 2.91 9.20
CA ASN A 528 11.52 3.44 8.84
C ASN A 528 11.44 4.51 7.73
N HIS A 529 10.92 5.66 8.13
CA HIS A 529 10.60 6.84 7.36
C HIS A 529 10.85 8.06 8.27
N THR A 530 10.98 9.25 7.68
CA THR A 530 11.17 10.52 8.40
C THR A 530 10.20 10.68 9.57
N ILE A 531 8.92 10.37 9.36
CA ILE A 531 7.88 10.48 10.39
C ILE A 531 8.12 9.54 11.57
N GLY A 532 8.35 8.25 11.31
CA GLY A 532 8.74 7.31 12.36
C GLY A 532 9.98 7.77 13.12
N LYS A 533 11.00 8.26 12.43
CA LYS A 533 12.25 8.75 13.05
C LYS A 533 12.03 9.96 13.97
N LEU A 534 11.24 10.94 13.53
CA LEU A 534 10.95 12.19 14.25
C LEU A 534 10.06 11.97 15.48
N TYR A 535 9.03 11.13 15.36
CA TYR A 535 7.97 11.01 16.38
C TYR A 535 8.04 9.76 17.26
N GLN A 536 8.89 8.77 16.95
CA GLN A 536 9.02 7.56 17.79
C GLN A 536 9.26 7.88 19.26
N GLY A 537 10.06 8.90 19.58
CA GLY A 537 10.37 9.22 20.96
C GLY A 537 9.15 9.78 21.70
N LEU A 538 8.27 10.55 21.04
CA LEU A 538 7.06 11.05 21.69
C LEU A 538 6.18 9.89 22.15
N LEU A 539 5.89 8.95 21.25
CA LEU A 539 4.97 7.85 21.58
C LEU A 539 5.58 6.85 22.57
N VAL A 540 6.88 6.54 22.45
CA VAL A 540 7.56 5.56 23.31
C VAL A 540 7.79 6.11 24.73
N GLN A 541 8.05 7.40 24.89
CA GLN A 541 8.46 8.01 26.17
C GLN A 541 7.32 8.66 26.98
N LEU A 542 6.10 8.68 26.42
CA LEU A 542 4.88 9.11 27.12
C LEU A 542 4.71 8.33 28.44
N ASP A 543 4.41 9.05 29.53
CA ASP A 543 4.22 8.49 30.87
C ASP A 543 3.08 7.46 30.91
N ARG A 544 3.45 6.19 30.93
CA ARG A 544 2.52 5.05 30.91
C ARG A 544 1.70 4.93 32.19
N SER A 545 2.02 5.65 33.27
CA SER A 545 1.16 5.71 34.45
C SER A 545 -0.08 6.57 34.22
N ARG A 546 -0.02 7.47 33.23
CA ARG A 546 -1.08 8.45 32.92
C ARG A 546 -1.71 8.23 31.56
N PHE A 547 -0.93 7.79 30.57
CA PHE A 547 -1.35 7.63 29.19
C PHE A 547 -1.33 6.16 28.77
N GLU A 548 -2.40 5.73 28.10
CA GLU A 548 -2.47 4.50 27.32
C GLU A 548 -2.21 4.87 25.87
N VAL A 549 -1.14 4.33 25.28
CA VAL A 549 -0.72 4.68 23.91
C VAL A 549 -1.15 3.60 22.94
N ILE A 550 -1.98 4.01 21.98
CA ILE A 550 -2.58 3.13 20.98
C ILE A 550 -2.01 3.49 19.61
N LEU A 551 -1.31 2.55 18.99
CA LEU A 551 -0.72 2.73 17.67
C LEU A 551 -1.67 2.22 16.59
N ILE A 552 -1.97 3.05 15.59
CA ILE A 552 -2.99 2.79 14.57
C ILE A 552 -2.37 2.91 13.18
N TYR A 553 -2.45 1.83 12.41
CA TYR A 553 -1.95 1.76 11.04
C TYR A 553 -3.09 1.55 10.04
N PRO A 554 -3.18 2.37 8.97
CA PRO A 554 -3.91 1.99 7.77
C PRO A 554 -3.34 0.69 7.17
N PRO A 555 -4.13 -0.08 6.41
CA PRO A 555 -3.70 -1.37 5.87
C PRO A 555 -2.47 -1.28 4.94
N GLN A 556 -2.22 -0.12 4.33
CA GLN A 556 -1.10 0.13 3.42
C GLN A 556 0.23 0.39 4.14
N ALA A 557 0.26 0.44 5.47
CA ALA A 557 1.48 0.69 6.23
C ALA A 557 2.46 -0.48 6.09
N LYS A 558 3.71 -0.17 5.72
CA LYS A 558 4.78 -1.17 5.61
C LYS A 558 5.04 -1.85 6.95
N ARG A 559 5.52 -3.09 6.90
CA ARG A 559 6.07 -3.81 8.07
C ARG A 559 7.58 -3.83 7.97
N ASP A 560 8.25 -3.08 8.85
CA ASP A 560 9.70 -3.05 8.97
C ASP A 560 10.15 -3.11 10.43
N GLN A 561 11.47 -3.11 10.65
CA GLN A 561 12.04 -3.23 11.98
C GLN A 561 11.68 -2.07 12.92
N LEU A 562 11.47 -0.85 12.40
CA LEU A 562 11.09 0.27 13.25
C LEU A 562 9.64 0.08 13.71
N ARG A 563 8.73 -0.24 12.78
CA ARG A 563 7.35 -0.57 13.14
C ARG A 563 7.29 -1.66 14.21
N ALA A 564 7.99 -2.79 14.02
CA ALA A 564 7.98 -3.88 15.00
C ALA A 564 8.42 -3.43 16.42
N ARG A 565 9.39 -2.51 16.51
CA ARG A 565 9.81 -1.92 17.80
C ARG A 565 8.74 -1.01 18.40
N LEU A 566 8.07 -0.20 17.58
CA LEU A 566 6.99 0.67 18.04
C LEU A 566 5.80 -0.16 18.53
N GLU A 567 5.41 -1.19 17.78
CA GLU A 567 4.33 -2.12 18.17
C GLU A 567 4.61 -2.80 19.52
N ALA A 568 5.87 -3.17 19.78
CA ALA A 568 6.29 -3.74 21.06
C ALA A 568 6.35 -2.73 22.22
N ALA A 569 6.42 -1.42 21.93
CA ALA A 569 6.54 -0.35 22.93
C ALA A 569 5.21 0.33 23.28
N CYS A 570 4.16 0.10 22.49
CA CYS A 570 2.81 0.64 22.71
C CYS A 570 1.94 -0.32 23.52
N ASP A 571 0.97 0.22 24.27
CA ASP A 571 0.03 -0.59 25.06
C ASP A 571 -0.88 -1.44 24.16
N ARG A 572 -1.22 -0.91 22.98
CA ARG A 572 -2.04 -1.60 21.98
C ARG A 572 -1.65 -1.15 20.58
N THR A 573 -1.70 -2.08 19.63
CA THR A 573 -1.55 -1.81 18.20
C THR A 573 -2.78 -2.29 17.44
N VAL A 574 -3.23 -1.50 16.47
CA VAL A 574 -4.34 -1.82 15.57
C VAL A 574 -3.92 -1.59 14.14
N THR A 575 -4.00 -2.63 13.30
CA THR A 575 -3.96 -2.47 11.84
C THR A 575 -5.38 -2.48 11.32
N LEU A 576 -5.79 -1.40 10.69
CA LEU A 576 -7.14 -1.23 10.14
C LEU A 576 -7.33 -2.16 8.94
N SER A 577 -8.56 -2.65 8.76
CA SER A 577 -8.94 -3.52 7.65
C SER A 577 -10.21 -3.00 6.94
N GLY A 578 -10.38 -3.36 5.67
CA GLY A 578 -11.51 -2.91 4.84
C GLY A 578 -11.26 -1.54 4.19
N ARG A 579 -12.34 -0.78 4.00
CA ARG A 579 -12.41 0.56 3.39
C ARG A 579 -12.60 1.65 4.45
N LEU A 580 -12.56 2.91 4.02
CA LEU A 580 -12.58 4.07 4.91
C LEU A 580 -13.72 4.07 5.95
N PRO A 581 -14.99 3.74 5.64
CA PRO A 581 -16.04 3.67 6.66
C PRO A 581 -15.77 2.61 7.75
N GLN A 582 -15.19 1.46 7.39
CA GLN A 582 -14.80 0.45 8.38
C GLN A 582 -13.60 0.93 9.21
N TRP A 583 -12.69 1.70 8.63
CA TRP A 583 -11.56 2.30 9.35
C TRP A 583 -12.06 3.28 10.41
N GLN A 584 -13.00 4.17 10.04
CA GLN A 584 -13.65 5.11 10.96
C GLN A 584 -14.31 4.39 12.13
N ALA A 585 -15.09 3.33 11.87
CA ALA A 585 -15.74 2.54 12.90
C ALA A 585 -14.73 1.81 13.83
N GLN A 586 -13.66 1.24 13.26
CA GLN A 586 -12.60 0.59 14.02
C GLN A 586 -11.86 1.57 14.94
N VAL A 587 -11.55 2.78 14.48
CA VAL A 587 -10.92 3.81 15.32
C VAL A 587 -11.90 4.34 16.38
N ALA A 588 -13.16 4.56 16.03
CA ALA A 588 -14.19 4.98 16.99
C ALA A 588 -14.36 3.97 18.13
N ALA A 589 -14.27 2.66 17.84
CA ALA A 589 -14.35 1.60 18.84
C ALA A 589 -13.18 1.60 19.84
N LEU A 590 -12.11 2.36 19.59
CA LEU A 590 -11.00 2.55 20.54
C LEU A 590 -11.35 3.57 21.64
N GLU A 591 -12.41 4.37 21.45
CA GLU A 591 -12.86 5.42 22.35
C GLU A 591 -11.69 6.30 22.84
N LEU A 592 -10.93 6.85 21.88
CA LEU A 592 -9.76 7.69 22.15
C LEU A 592 -10.16 9.01 22.80
N ASP A 593 -9.34 9.49 23.73
CA ASP A 593 -9.48 10.83 24.32
C ASP A 593 -8.76 11.87 23.44
N ALA A 594 -7.62 11.48 22.87
CA ALA A 594 -6.82 12.30 21.98
C ALA A 594 -6.32 11.47 20.79
N LEU A 595 -6.27 12.08 19.61
CA LEU A 595 -5.77 11.44 18.38
C LEU A 595 -4.75 12.35 17.69
N PHE A 596 -3.55 11.81 17.52
CA PHE A 596 -2.45 12.48 16.86
C PHE A 596 -2.17 11.88 15.48
N TYR A 597 -2.22 12.74 14.47
CA TYR A 597 -1.85 12.42 13.10
C TYR A 597 -0.54 13.14 12.74
N PRO A 598 0.60 12.46 12.73
CA PRO A 598 1.89 13.10 12.50
C PRO A 598 2.13 13.45 11.03
N ASP A 599 1.25 13.06 10.09
CA ASP A 599 1.56 13.04 8.64
C ASP A 599 0.44 13.51 7.68
N ILE A 600 -0.55 14.24 8.17
CA ILE A 600 -1.65 14.73 7.32
C ILE A 600 -1.10 15.57 6.16
N GLY A 601 -1.56 15.26 4.94
CA GLY A 601 -1.10 15.90 3.71
C GLY A 601 -0.06 15.09 2.92
N MET A 602 0.50 14.00 3.49
CA MET A 602 1.41 13.11 2.76
C MET A 602 0.73 11.95 2.04
N TRP A 603 -0.24 11.28 2.68
CA TRP A 603 -0.91 10.12 2.11
C TRP A 603 -2.44 10.21 2.23
N PRO A 604 -3.19 9.74 1.21
CA PRO A 604 -4.64 9.76 1.20
C PRO A 604 -5.29 9.04 2.39
N SER A 605 -4.68 7.93 2.85
CA SER A 605 -5.23 7.07 3.90
C SER A 605 -5.46 7.81 5.22
N THR A 606 -4.44 8.47 5.76
CA THR A 606 -4.54 9.26 6.99
C THR A 606 -5.22 10.60 6.74
N TYR A 607 -4.99 11.22 5.57
CA TYR A 607 -5.63 12.47 5.18
C TYR A 607 -7.15 12.39 5.21
N PHE A 608 -7.77 11.42 4.52
CA PHE A 608 -9.22 11.27 4.49
C PHE A 608 -9.78 10.75 5.81
N LEU A 609 -9.03 9.94 6.56
CA LEU A 609 -9.45 9.49 7.89
C LEU A 609 -9.59 10.65 8.89
N ALA A 610 -8.73 11.68 8.79
CA ALA A 610 -8.73 12.83 9.69
C ALA A 610 -9.95 13.76 9.56
N TYR A 611 -10.72 13.65 8.46
CA TYR A 611 -11.98 14.39 8.28
C TYR A 611 -13.07 13.94 9.26
N ALA A 612 -12.99 12.71 9.76
CA ALA A 612 -13.92 12.23 10.77
C ALA A 612 -13.55 12.80 12.15
N ARG A 613 -14.55 13.07 12.98
CA ARG A 613 -14.34 13.38 14.40
C ARG A 613 -14.23 12.06 15.17
N LEU A 614 -13.00 11.56 15.34
CA LEU A 614 -12.70 10.26 15.95
C LEU A 614 -12.19 10.36 17.40
N ALA A 615 -11.83 11.55 17.85
CA ALA A 615 -11.53 11.84 19.25
C ALA A 615 -12.01 13.26 19.62
N PRO A 616 -12.27 13.53 20.92
CA PRO A 616 -12.57 14.87 21.42
C PRO A 616 -11.48 15.89 21.12
N VAL A 617 -10.22 15.45 21.12
CA VAL A 617 -9.06 16.27 20.74
C VAL A 617 -8.32 15.61 19.59
N GLN A 618 -8.26 16.27 18.44
CA GLN A 618 -7.46 15.82 17.29
C GLN A 618 -6.34 16.82 16.98
N MET A 619 -5.16 16.32 16.68
CA MET A 619 -4.00 17.19 16.49
C MET A 619 -3.06 16.67 15.39
N VAL A 620 -2.32 17.60 14.82
CA VAL A 620 -1.27 17.37 13.82
C VAL A 620 -0.01 18.10 14.24
N SER A 621 1.10 17.78 13.59
CA SER A 621 2.37 18.48 13.80
C SER A 621 3.15 18.52 12.48
N TYR A 622 4.41 18.89 12.56
CA TYR A 622 5.28 19.28 11.45
C TYR A 622 5.72 18.14 10.50
N GLY A 623 4.97 17.03 10.40
CA GLY A 623 5.32 15.98 9.44
C GLY A 623 5.18 16.44 7.99
N HIS A 624 4.05 17.06 7.66
CA HIS A 624 3.90 17.88 6.47
C HIS A 624 3.64 19.31 6.96
N PRO A 625 4.65 20.20 6.93
CA PRO A 625 4.63 21.47 7.66
C PRO A 625 3.81 22.56 6.96
N ASP A 626 2.51 22.32 6.87
CA ASP A 626 1.51 23.22 6.32
C ASP A 626 0.16 22.97 7.00
N THR A 627 -0.75 23.94 6.93
CA THR A 627 -2.10 23.77 7.49
C THR A 627 -2.87 22.66 6.77
N THR A 628 -3.69 21.91 7.50
CA THR A 628 -4.49 20.82 6.91
C THR A 628 -5.76 21.33 6.24
N GLY A 629 -6.30 22.45 6.71
CA GLY A 629 -7.62 22.96 6.32
C GLY A 629 -8.80 22.10 6.81
N ILE A 630 -8.54 21.02 7.56
CA ILE A 630 -9.55 20.07 8.01
C ILE A 630 -10.18 20.59 9.31
N ASP A 631 -11.48 20.87 9.27
CA ASP A 631 -12.27 21.43 10.37
C ASP A 631 -12.42 20.52 11.62
N THR A 632 -12.12 19.22 11.50
CA THR A 632 -12.05 18.28 12.62
C THR A 632 -10.68 18.19 13.27
N VAL A 633 -9.64 18.79 12.71
CA VAL A 633 -8.30 18.86 13.34
C VAL A 633 -8.24 20.11 14.20
N ASP A 634 -8.01 19.95 15.51
CA ASP A 634 -8.12 21.05 16.46
C ASP A 634 -6.82 21.84 16.61
N TYR A 635 -5.68 21.15 16.63
CA TYR A 635 -4.39 21.75 16.98
C TYR A 635 -3.29 21.42 15.96
N PHE A 636 -2.47 22.42 15.64
CA PHE A 636 -1.20 22.24 14.94
C PHE A 636 -0.06 22.48 15.93
N LEU A 637 0.79 21.47 16.15
CA LEU A 637 1.88 21.54 17.13
C LEU A 637 3.18 21.97 16.45
N GLY A 638 3.64 23.18 16.75
CA GLY A 638 4.88 23.78 16.24
C GLY A 638 5.84 24.19 17.38
N GLY A 639 7.07 24.55 17.01
CA GLY A 639 8.02 25.19 17.92
C GLY A 639 7.76 26.69 18.05
N ASP A 640 8.12 27.28 19.17
CA ASP A 640 8.10 28.74 19.37
C ASP A 640 9.12 29.44 18.46
N ALA A 641 9.23 30.77 18.56
CA ALA A 641 10.20 31.54 17.79
C ALA A 641 11.64 30.98 17.98
N PRO A 642 12.45 30.87 16.92
CA PRO A 642 12.22 31.45 15.60
C PRO A 642 11.43 30.57 14.63
N MET A 643 10.94 29.38 15.01
CA MET A 643 10.19 28.50 14.09
C MET A 643 8.86 29.11 13.68
N GLU A 644 8.01 29.39 14.67
CA GLU A 644 6.75 30.11 14.50
C GLU A 644 6.92 31.53 15.06
N PRO A 645 7.10 32.57 14.23
CA PRO A 645 7.14 33.95 14.69
C PRO A 645 5.75 34.44 15.15
N GLU A 646 5.69 35.61 15.80
CA GLU A 646 4.40 36.24 16.12
C GLU A 646 3.55 36.48 14.86
N GLY A 647 2.25 36.20 14.94
CA GLY A 647 1.32 36.30 13.81
C GLY A 647 1.28 35.07 12.89
N ALA A 648 2.11 34.05 13.15
CA ALA A 648 2.12 32.82 12.35
C ALA A 648 0.78 32.05 12.43
N GLU A 649 0.01 32.22 13.51
CA GLU A 649 -1.32 31.65 13.68
C GLU A 649 -2.31 32.01 12.56
N ALA A 650 -2.06 33.11 11.83
CA ALA A 650 -2.87 33.49 10.67
C ALA A 650 -2.85 32.44 9.56
N TYR A 651 -1.76 31.68 9.42
CA TYR A 651 -1.54 30.71 8.35
C TYR A 651 -2.15 29.33 8.63
N TYR A 652 -2.73 29.13 9.81
CA TYR A 652 -3.27 27.84 10.23
C TYR A 652 -4.80 27.91 10.38
N SER A 653 -5.50 26.92 9.82
CA SER A 653 -6.91 26.66 10.12
C SER A 653 -7.11 26.12 11.53
N GLU A 654 -6.13 25.37 12.03
CA GLU A 654 -6.03 24.81 13.36
C GLU A 654 -5.63 25.87 14.39
N CYS A 655 -5.83 25.57 15.68
CA CYS A 655 -5.22 26.35 16.74
C CYS A 655 -3.72 26.03 16.80
N LEU A 656 -2.87 27.01 16.49
CA LEU A 656 -1.42 26.86 16.57
C LEU A 656 -0.99 26.75 18.03
N VAL A 657 -0.28 25.69 18.39
CA VAL A 657 0.30 25.48 19.71
C VAL A 657 1.81 25.57 19.62
N ARG A 658 2.42 26.40 20.47
CA ARG A 658 3.85 26.74 20.42
C ARG A 658 4.59 26.08 21.57
N PHE A 659 5.44 25.11 21.24
CA PHE A 659 6.30 24.41 22.18
C PHE A 659 7.60 25.19 22.35
N THR A 660 8.11 25.36 23.57
CA THR A 660 9.42 26.01 23.77
C THR A 660 10.60 25.16 23.32
N ARG A 661 10.33 23.89 22.95
CA ARG A 661 11.26 22.99 22.26
C ARG A 661 10.63 22.53 20.96
N LEU A 662 11.45 22.14 19.99
CA LEU A 662 10.98 21.44 18.80
C LEU A 662 10.16 20.20 19.23
N PRO A 663 8.98 19.95 18.65
CA PRO A 663 8.04 18.92 19.11
C PRO A 663 8.46 17.51 18.66
N PHE A 664 9.74 17.17 18.82
CA PHE A 664 10.36 15.94 18.37
C PHE A 664 11.23 15.32 19.47
N CYS A 665 11.21 14.00 19.56
CA CYS A 665 12.15 13.25 20.38
C CYS A 665 12.86 12.24 19.47
N TYR A 666 13.99 12.69 18.90
CA TYR A 666 14.71 11.97 17.86
C TYR A 666 15.78 11.06 18.46
N GLN A 667 15.78 9.77 18.10
CA GLN A 667 16.82 8.84 18.55
C GLN A 667 18.03 8.87 17.60
N LEU A 668 19.23 9.02 18.16
CA LEU A 668 20.46 8.94 17.39
C LEU A 668 20.64 7.51 16.82
N PHE A 669 20.91 7.43 15.53
CA PHE A 669 21.18 6.17 14.83
C PHE A 669 22.67 5.78 14.93
N SER A 670 22.98 4.52 14.63
CA SER A 670 24.36 4.04 14.56
C SER A 670 25.10 4.73 13.41
N LEU A 671 26.19 5.43 13.74
CA LEU A 671 27.03 6.04 12.74
C LEU A 671 27.82 4.97 11.95
N PRO A 672 28.02 5.17 10.64
CA PRO A 672 28.89 4.31 9.83
C PRO A 672 30.29 4.18 10.44
N THR A 673 30.85 2.98 10.40
CA THR A 673 32.21 2.69 10.89
C THR A 673 33.29 3.07 9.88
N SER A 674 32.95 3.19 8.60
CA SER A 674 33.83 3.66 7.53
C SER A 674 33.11 4.69 6.67
N ILE A 675 33.89 5.60 6.07
CA ILE A 675 33.41 6.61 5.14
C ILE A 675 34.00 6.27 3.77
N PRO A 676 33.20 5.76 2.81
CA PRO A 676 33.62 5.58 1.42
C PRO A 676 34.22 6.86 0.84
N SER A 677 35.20 6.71 -0.05
CA SER A 677 35.83 7.82 -0.76
C SER A 677 34.86 8.56 -1.69
N ARG A 678 35.26 9.76 -2.15
CA ARG A 678 34.48 10.53 -3.13
C ARG A 678 34.23 9.73 -4.41
N THR A 679 35.25 9.08 -4.95
CA THR A 679 35.17 8.25 -6.15
C THR A 679 34.18 7.10 -5.99
N GLU A 680 34.19 6.40 -4.85
CA GLU A 680 33.23 5.33 -4.56
C GLU A 680 31.78 5.82 -4.46
N LEU A 681 31.57 7.08 -4.09
CA LEU A 681 30.26 7.73 -4.03
C LEU A 681 29.82 8.35 -5.36
N GLY A 682 30.70 8.41 -6.37
CA GLY A 682 30.45 9.11 -7.62
C GLY A 682 30.55 10.64 -7.50
N LEU A 683 31.27 11.13 -6.49
CA LEU A 683 31.48 12.56 -6.24
C LEU A 683 32.71 13.10 -6.99
N PRO A 684 32.74 14.41 -7.32
CA PRO A 684 33.94 15.07 -7.84
C PRO A 684 35.15 14.89 -6.91
N GLU A 685 36.28 14.40 -7.46
CA GLU A 685 37.48 14.08 -6.68
C GLU A 685 38.15 15.32 -6.08
N HIS A 686 38.05 16.45 -6.77
CA HIS A 686 38.64 17.73 -6.37
C HIS A 686 37.57 18.80 -6.17
N GLY A 687 37.96 19.92 -5.58
CA GLY A 687 37.06 21.04 -5.34
C GLY A 687 36.22 20.91 -4.07
N ARG A 688 35.52 22.01 -3.75
CA ARG A 688 34.62 22.10 -2.59
C ARG A 688 33.25 21.51 -2.96
N LEU A 689 32.62 20.85 -1.99
CA LEU A 689 31.31 20.24 -2.18
C LEU A 689 30.25 20.96 -1.35
N TYR A 690 29.24 21.50 -2.01
CA TYR A 690 28.05 22.11 -1.41
C TYR A 690 26.91 21.10 -1.51
N GLY A 691 26.56 20.44 -0.41
CA GLY A 691 25.54 19.38 -0.42
C GLY A 691 24.13 19.93 -0.29
N CYS A 692 23.25 19.66 -1.24
CA CYS A 692 21.80 19.91 -1.11
C CYS A 692 21.03 18.57 -1.24
N PRO A 693 21.17 17.64 -0.29
CA PRO A 693 20.61 16.30 -0.42
C PRO A 693 19.13 16.28 0.01
N GLN A 694 18.32 17.06 -0.70
CA GLN A 694 16.90 17.25 -0.48
C GLN A 694 16.11 16.72 -1.67
N ALA A 695 14.83 16.43 -1.47
CA ALA A 695 13.94 16.09 -2.57
C ALA A 695 13.82 17.27 -3.55
N LEU A 696 13.90 17.00 -4.86
CA LEU A 696 14.04 18.03 -5.89
C LEU A 696 12.82 18.96 -6.00
N PHE A 697 11.62 18.51 -5.65
CA PHE A 697 10.42 19.35 -5.57
C PHE A 697 10.48 20.43 -4.48
N LYS A 698 11.46 20.40 -3.57
CA LYS A 698 11.73 21.50 -2.63
C LYS A 698 12.44 22.69 -3.28
N LEU A 699 12.99 22.53 -4.49
CA LEU A 699 13.77 23.57 -5.16
C LEU A 699 12.85 24.57 -5.86
N HIS A 700 12.36 25.52 -5.06
CA HIS A 700 11.61 26.67 -5.54
C HIS A 700 12.45 27.49 -6.56
N PRO A 701 11.84 28.09 -7.61
CA PRO A 701 12.58 28.86 -8.62
C PRO A 701 13.45 29.99 -8.06
N ASP A 702 13.04 30.61 -6.95
CA ASP A 702 13.84 31.64 -6.26
C ASP A 702 15.21 31.15 -5.81
N PHE A 703 15.37 29.84 -5.59
CA PHE A 703 16.62 29.26 -5.13
C PHE A 703 17.65 29.12 -6.26
N ASP A 704 17.20 29.14 -7.52
CA ASP A 704 18.08 28.99 -8.68
C ASP A 704 19.16 30.09 -8.70
N ALA A 705 18.78 31.34 -8.42
CA ALA A 705 19.71 32.46 -8.36
C ALA A 705 20.73 32.32 -7.21
N VAL A 706 20.29 31.81 -6.05
CA VAL A 706 21.16 31.56 -4.90
C VAL A 706 22.18 30.47 -5.23
N LEU A 707 21.74 29.37 -5.82
CA LEU A 707 22.61 28.29 -6.25
C LEU A 707 23.60 28.75 -7.34
N ALA A 708 23.14 29.56 -8.30
CA ALA A 708 23.98 30.13 -9.33
C ALA A 708 25.07 31.02 -8.74
N ALA A 709 24.73 31.90 -7.79
CA ALA A 709 25.69 32.75 -7.10
C ALA A 709 26.75 31.94 -6.32
N ILE A 710 26.40 30.80 -5.74
CA ILE A 710 27.37 29.87 -5.11
C ILE A 710 28.29 29.28 -6.19
N ALA A 711 27.73 28.80 -7.29
CA ALA A 711 28.49 28.18 -8.38
C ALA A 711 29.44 29.17 -9.08
N GLU A 712 29.03 30.42 -9.28
CA GLU A 712 29.86 31.50 -9.82
C GLU A 712 30.91 31.97 -8.82
N GLY A 713 30.53 32.03 -7.54
CA GLY A 713 31.42 32.42 -6.46
C GLY A 713 32.54 31.42 -6.20
N ASP A 714 32.39 30.15 -6.57
CA ASP A 714 33.41 29.12 -6.38
C ASP A 714 33.68 28.33 -7.68
N PRO A 715 34.64 28.76 -8.52
CA PRO A 715 34.90 28.12 -9.81
C PRO A 715 35.36 26.66 -9.74
N GLU A 716 35.86 26.20 -8.59
CA GLU A 716 36.22 24.80 -8.32
C GLU A 716 35.15 24.08 -7.48
N GLY A 717 34.08 24.76 -7.11
CA GLY A 717 32.99 24.23 -6.30
C GLY A 717 32.01 23.40 -7.13
N HIS A 718 31.44 22.38 -6.49
CA HIS A 718 30.35 21.57 -7.04
C HIS A 718 29.18 21.51 -6.07
N ILE A 719 27.97 21.65 -6.60
CA ILE A 719 26.74 21.44 -5.84
C ILE A 719 26.30 20.00 -6.04
N VAL A 720 25.99 19.28 -4.95
CA VAL A 720 25.61 17.87 -5.01
C VAL A 720 24.17 17.71 -4.57
N MET A 721 23.36 17.06 -5.41
CA MET A 721 21.94 16.79 -5.16
C MET A 721 21.63 15.31 -5.29
N LEU A 722 20.52 14.88 -4.69
CA LEU A 722 20.02 13.50 -4.79
C LEU A 722 18.82 13.43 -5.73
N GLU A 723 18.72 12.31 -6.45
CA GLU A 723 17.66 12.08 -7.42
C GLU A 723 17.08 10.66 -7.31
N ILE A 724 15.81 10.53 -7.71
CA ILE A 724 15.12 9.25 -7.91
C ILE A 724 15.56 8.57 -9.22
N PRO A 725 15.47 7.23 -9.34
CA PRO A 725 15.97 6.51 -10.52
C PRO A 725 15.41 6.99 -11.87
N ALA A 726 14.16 7.46 -11.89
CA ALA A 726 13.49 7.96 -13.09
C ALA A 726 14.09 9.22 -13.74
N LYS A 727 14.91 10.00 -13.03
CA LYS A 727 15.51 11.28 -13.47
C LYS A 727 14.54 12.39 -13.94
N ALA A 728 13.23 12.14 -13.93
CA ALA A 728 12.23 13.08 -14.43
C ALA A 728 12.34 14.48 -13.80
N TRP A 729 12.63 14.57 -12.50
CA TRP A 729 12.70 15.85 -11.81
C TRP A 729 13.99 16.63 -12.11
N SER A 730 15.17 16.01 -12.20
CA SER A 730 16.38 16.73 -12.62
C SER A 730 16.31 17.15 -14.06
N GLU A 731 15.70 16.35 -14.95
CA GLU A 731 15.53 16.76 -16.35
C GLU A 731 14.68 18.03 -16.45
N GLN A 732 13.58 18.11 -15.68
CA GLN A 732 12.76 19.31 -15.57
C GLN A 732 13.55 20.50 -14.98
N LEU A 733 14.33 20.27 -13.91
CA LEU A 733 15.20 21.31 -13.34
C LEU A 733 16.27 21.78 -14.33
N ARG A 734 16.90 20.88 -15.07
CA ARG A 734 17.91 21.22 -16.08
C ARG A 734 17.32 22.03 -17.21
N ALA A 735 16.12 21.68 -17.66
CA ALA A 735 15.37 22.44 -18.66
C ALA A 735 14.98 23.84 -18.15
N ARG A 736 14.61 23.96 -16.87
CA ARG A 736 14.39 25.25 -16.19
C ARG A 736 15.67 26.08 -16.13
N TRP A 737 16.76 25.51 -15.62
CA TRP A 737 18.05 26.17 -15.45
C TRP A 737 18.71 26.55 -16.78
N ALA A 738 18.49 25.79 -17.85
CA ALA A 738 18.96 26.19 -19.18
C ALA A 738 18.42 27.57 -19.62
N LYS A 739 17.28 28.00 -19.06
CA LYS A 739 16.67 29.31 -19.30
C LYS A 739 17.09 30.35 -18.27
N SER A 740 17.15 29.99 -16.98
CA SER A 740 17.30 30.95 -15.87
C SER A 740 18.70 30.99 -15.22
N ALA A 741 19.43 29.89 -15.20
CA ALA A 741 20.70 29.74 -14.50
C ALA A 741 21.59 28.65 -15.15
N PRO A 742 22.11 28.85 -16.39
CA PRO A 742 22.75 27.78 -17.16
C PRO A 742 23.96 27.15 -16.48
N ILE A 743 24.70 27.91 -15.66
CA ILE A 743 25.85 27.42 -14.89
C ILE A 743 25.49 26.22 -13.98
N LEU A 744 24.25 26.12 -13.52
CA LEU A 744 23.81 25.00 -12.69
C LEU A 744 23.83 23.67 -13.45
N ASN A 745 23.61 23.69 -14.77
CA ASN A 745 23.72 22.47 -15.58
C ASN A 745 25.14 21.91 -15.62
N GLU A 746 26.15 22.77 -15.46
CA GLU A 746 27.56 22.42 -15.44
C GLU A 746 28.05 22.08 -14.01
N ARG A 747 27.50 22.75 -12.99
CA ARG A 747 28.03 22.72 -11.62
C ARG A 747 27.25 21.83 -10.65
N VAL A 748 26.04 21.40 -11.02
CA VAL A 748 25.25 20.47 -10.21
C VAL A 748 25.53 19.02 -10.62
N CYS A 749 26.00 18.24 -9.65
CA CYS A 749 26.13 16.79 -9.74
C CYS A 749 24.92 16.12 -9.08
N PHE A 750 24.17 15.33 -9.86
CA PHE A 750 23.09 14.50 -9.32
C PHE A 750 23.61 13.10 -9.02
N LEU A 751 23.40 12.65 -7.79
CA LEU A 751 23.63 11.28 -7.37
C LEU A 751 22.30 10.54 -7.20
N PRO A 752 22.27 9.22 -7.44
CA PRO A 752 21.10 8.44 -7.07
C PRO A 752 20.88 8.50 -5.56
N ARG A 753 19.62 8.31 -5.13
CA ARG A 753 19.27 8.16 -3.71
C ARG A 753 20.17 7.11 -3.04
N GLN A 754 20.76 7.48 -1.91
CA GLN A 754 21.72 6.65 -1.19
C GLN A 754 21.07 5.91 -0.01
N PRO A 755 21.51 4.68 0.32
CA PRO A 755 21.24 4.10 1.63
C PRO A 755 21.90 4.94 2.74
N LEU A 756 21.45 4.78 4.00
CA LEU A 756 21.80 5.69 5.09
C LEU A 756 23.32 5.81 5.30
N ASP A 757 24.06 4.71 5.23
CA ASP A 757 25.52 4.68 5.39
C ASP A 757 26.25 5.53 4.32
N ARG A 758 25.87 5.36 3.06
CA ARG A 758 26.42 6.12 1.94
C ARG A 758 25.94 7.56 1.93
N PHE A 759 24.71 7.81 2.36
CA PHE A 759 24.17 9.16 2.57
C PHE A 759 24.97 9.92 3.64
N MET A 760 25.26 9.27 4.77
CA MET A 760 26.08 9.86 5.83
C MET A 760 27.51 10.13 5.34
N ALA A 761 28.07 9.25 4.52
CA ALA A 761 29.37 9.48 3.89
C ALA A 761 29.36 10.70 2.94
N LEU A 762 28.31 10.84 2.11
CA LEU A 762 28.08 12.03 1.30
C LEU A 762 28.07 13.30 2.17
N VAL A 763 27.29 13.30 3.25
CA VAL A 763 27.22 14.43 4.19
C VAL A 763 28.59 14.74 4.78
N ALA A 764 29.37 13.72 5.15
CA ALA A 764 30.71 13.91 5.70
C ALA A 764 31.65 14.62 4.72
N HIS A 765 31.59 14.29 3.42
CA HIS A 765 32.42 14.88 2.36
C HIS A 765 32.04 16.30 1.96
N CYS A 766 30.79 16.71 2.17
CA CYS A 766 30.35 18.08 1.91
C CYS A 766 31.07 19.07 2.84
N ASN A 767 31.49 20.23 2.31
CA ASN A 767 32.04 21.31 3.13
C ASN A 767 30.93 21.94 3.98
N VAL A 768 29.83 22.28 3.32
CA VAL A 768 28.59 22.79 3.92
C VAL A 768 27.40 22.08 3.28
N LEU A 769 26.27 22.06 3.98
CA LEU A 769 24.99 21.71 3.40
C LEU A 769 24.18 22.97 3.11
N LEU A 770 23.43 22.94 2.02
CA LEU A 770 22.52 23.98 1.59
C LEU A 770 21.10 23.57 1.96
N ASP A 771 20.47 24.36 2.80
CA ASP A 771 19.04 24.27 3.11
C ASP A 771 18.22 24.98 2.02
N PRO A 772 17.33 24.29 1.27
CA PRO A 772 16.50 24.97 0.29
C PRO A 772 15.67 26.07 0.94
N ILE A 773 15.59 27.21 0.26
CA ILE A 773 14.75 28.31 0.72
C ILE A 773 13.26 27.96 0.58
N HIS A 774 12.44 28.59 1.42
CA HIS A 774 10.99 28.39 1.55
C HIS A 774 10.53 27.01 2.06
N PHE A 775 11.25 25.93 1.79
CA PHE A 775 11.01 24.61 2.39
C PHE A 775 12.34 23.91 2.71
N GLY A 776 12.76 24.01 3.97
CA GLY A 776 14.05 23.53 4.44
C GLY A 776 14.11 22.05 4.82
N SER A 777 15.18 21.72 5.52
CA SER A 777 15.56 20.41 6.01
C SER A 777 14.66 20.00 7.18
N GLY A 778 14.36 18.71 7.27
CA GLY A 778 13.69 18.11 8.43
C GLY A 778 14.61 17.03 9.01
N ASN A 779 14.37 15.77 8.66
CA ASN A 779 15.21 14.63 9.06
C ASN A 779 16.71 14.81 8.75
N THR A 780 17.03 15.42 7.61
CA THR A 780 18.42 15.68 7.18
C THR A 780 19.21 16.50 8.21
N LEU A 781 18.55 17.42 8.94
CA LEU A 781 19.18 18.15 10.04
C LEU A 781 19.68 17.17 11.11
N TYR A 782 18.80 16.33 11.63
CA TYR A 782 19.14 15.36 12.67
C TYR A 782 20.20 14.36 12.20
N GLU A 783 20.19 13.97 10.93
CA GLU A 783 21.25 13.10 10.40
C GLU A 783 22.59 13.83 10.30
N SER A 784 22.59 15.07 9.81
CA SER A 784 23.82 15.82 9.55
C SER A 784 24.48 16.38 10.81
N MET A 785 23.69 16.70 11.84
CA MET A 785 24.18 17.19 13.13
C MET A 785 24.95 16.13 13.91
N ALA A 786 24.82 14.84 13.55
CA ALA A 786 25.64 13.79 14.14
C ALA A 786 27.14 13.95 13.79
N TYR A 787 27.44 14.65 12.69
CA TYR A 787 28.80 15.10 12.33
C TYR A 787 29.03 16.60 12.56
N GLY A 788 28.05 17.33 13.11
CA GLY A 788 28.12 18.78 13.27
C GLY A 788 28.31 19.52 11.94
N LYS A 789 27.76 19.00 10.85
CA LYS A 789 27.93 19.61 9.52
C LYS A 789 27.22 20.96 9.46
N PRO A 790 27.87 22.08 9.08
CA PRO A 790 27.19 23.36 8.93
C PRO A 790 26.13 23.28 7.83
N ILE A 791 24.88 23.59 8.18
CA ILE A 791 23.76 23.72 7.24
C ILE A 791 23.43 25.20 7.10
N VAL A 792 23.74 25.78 5.94
CA VAL A 792 23.43 27.17 5.61
C VAL A 792 21.93 27.29 5.41
N THR A 793 21.28 28.21 6.13
CA THR A 793 19.82 28.38 6.10
C THR A 793 19.43 29.85 6.11
N TRP A 794 18.24 30.14 5.62
CA TRP A 794 17.62 31.46 5.70
C TRP A 794 16.18 31.30 6.23
N PRO A 795 15.85 31.88 7.40
CA PRO A 795 14.54 31.72 8.00
C PRO A 795 13.49 32.57 7.26
N GLY A 796 12.82 31.93 6.29
CA GLY A 796 11.80 32.55 5.44
C GLY A 796 10.48 32.85 6.15
N ARG A 797 9.39 33.01 5.38
CA ARG A 797 8.07 33.44 5.91
C ARG A 797 7.35 32.40 6.76
N PHE A 798 7.43 31.12 6.39
CA PHE A 798 6.65 30.04 6.97
C PHE A 798 7.53 29.07 7.76
N ALA A 799 6.94 28.36 8.74
CA ALA A 799 7.65 27.40 9.59
C ALA A 799 8.47 26.38 8.78
N ARG A 800 7.91 25.89 7.65
CA ARG A 800 8.55 25.00 6.67
C ARG A 800 9.93 25.45 6.18
N GLY A 801 10.25 26.74 6.22
CA GLY A 801 11.56 27.31 5.86
C GLY A 801 12.39 27.79 7.06
N ARG A 802 12.01 27.46 8.31
CA ARG A 802 12.60 28.02 9.54
C ARG A 802 13.13 26.98 10.51
N PHE A 803 12.95 25.69 10.21
CA PHE A 803 13.29 24.59 11.11
C PHE A 803 14.77 24.52 11.51
N VAL A 804 15.69 24.68 10.56
CA VAL A 804 17.14 24.63 10.83
C VAL A 804 17.56 25.77 11.76
N ALA A 805 17.06 26.98 11.52
CA ALA A 805 17.34 28.13 12.40
C ALA A 805 16.80 27.90 13.82
N ALA A 806 15.60 27.34 13.96
CA ALA A 806 15.03 27.00 15.25
C ALA A 806 15.82 25.91 15.99
N ALA A 807 16.36 24.93 15.27
CA ALA A 807 17.22 23.93 15.86
C ALA A 807 18.55 24.51 16.37
N TYR A 808 19.16 25.43 15.63
CA TYR A 808 20.37 26.14 16.10
C TYR A 808 20.10 26.97 17.36
N GLU A 809 18.92 27.58 17.45
CA GLU A 809 18.49 28.28 18.66
C GLU A 809 18.32 27.31 19.84
N GLN A 810 17.62 26.19 19.66
CA GLN A 810 17.44 25.17 20.69
C GLN A 810 18.78 24.57 21.16
N MET A 811 19.75 24.45 20.26
CA MET A 811 21.11 24.00 20.56
C MET A 811 21.97 25.06 21.27
N GLY A 812 21.52 26.32 21.34
CA GLY A 812 22.30 27.43 21.88
C GLY A 812 23.52 27.80 21.03
N ILE A 813 23.47 27.56 19.72
CA ILE A 813 24.59 27.82 18.79
C ILE A 813 24.25 28.78 17.64
N ALA A 814 23.07 29.42 17.68
CA ALA A 814 22.60 30.31 16.61
C ALA A 814 23.61 31.41 16.26
N GLU A 815 24.30 32.00 17.24
CA GLU A 815 25.28 33.08 17.04
C GLU A 815 26.48 32.68 16.15
N ILE A 816 26.86 31.40 16.16
CA ILE A 816 28.00 30.89 15.38
C ILE A 816 27.56 30.10 14.14
N ALA A 817 26.26 29.88 13.98
CA ALA A 817 25.70 29.09 12.91
C ALA A 817 25.61 29.87 11.58
N PRO A 818 25.64 29.19 10.42
CA PRO A 818 25.50 29.83 9.11
C PRO A 818 24.04 30.21 8.80
N ILE A 819 23.45 31.09 9.62
CA ILE A 819 22.11 31.66 9.38
C ILE A 819 22.29 32.94 8.56
N ALA A 820 21.83 32.91 7.31
CA ALA A 820 21.88 34.07 6.44
C ALA A 820 20.85 35.11 6.88
N PRO A 821 21.22 36.40 7.03
CA PRO A 821 20.30 37.46 7.44
C PRO A 821 19.30 37.85 6.35
N SER A 822 19.65 37.63 5.09
CA SER A 822 18.81 37.86 3.91
C SER A 822 19.00 36.74 2.89
N ILE A 823 18.16 36.71 1.86
CA ILE A 823 18.32 35.77 0.75
C ILE A 823 19.58 36.10 -0.08
N GLU A 824 19.91 37.39 -0.22
CA GLU A 824 21.10 37.88 -0.91
C GLU A 824 22.40 37.47 -0.19
N ASP A 825 22.35 37.38 1.14
CA ASP A 825 23.48 36.98 1.99
C ASP A 825 23.64 35.45 2.10
N TYR A 826 22.72 34.66 1.54
CA TYR A 826 22.79 33.20 1.58
C TYR A 826 24.04 32.67 0.89
N ALA A 827 24.25 33.05 -0.37
CA ALA A 827 25.41 32.59 -1.15
C ALA A 827 26.75 33.06 -0.53
N PRO A 828 26.92 34.34 -0.15
CA PRO A 828 28.08 34.80 0.62
C PRO A 828 28.34 33.99 1.89
N THR A 829 27.29 33.67 2.67
CA THR A 829 27.40 32.86 3.90
C THR A 829 27.89 31.45 3.60
N ALA A 830 27.35 30.81 2.56
CA ALA A 830 27.75 29.48 2.13
C ALA A 830 29.22 29.44 1.68
N LEU A 831 29.63 30.40 0.85
CA LEU A 831 31.01 30.52 0.36
C LEU A 831 31.99 30.76 1.51
N ALA A 832 31.63 31.64 2.46
CA ALA A 832 32.48 31.97 3.61
C ALA A 832 32.73 30.74 4.49
N PHE A 833 31.69 29.98 4.84
CA PHE A 833 31.86 28.75 5.61
C PHE A 833 32.63 27.67 4.82
N ALA A 834 32.28 27.45 3.54
CA ALA A 834 32.90 26.38 2.76
C ALA A 834 34.41 26.59 2.54
N ARG A 835 34.87 27.85 2.47
CA ARG A 835 36.28 28.21 2.30
C ARG A 835 37.11 28.13 3.58
N ASP A 836 36.46 28.23 4.74
CA ASP A 836 37.12 28.27 6.04
C ASP A 836 36.97 26.92 6.77
N GLN A 837 37.95 26.05 6.55
CA GLN A 837 37.96 24.72 7.15
C GLN A 837 38.10 24.77 8.69
N GLU A 838 38.85 25.74 9.22
CA GLU A 838 39.03 25.89 10.67
C GLU A 838 37.71 26.29 11.34
N ARG A 839 36.99 27.25 10.76
CA ARG A 839 35.65 27.64 11.21
C ARG A 839 34.67 26.47 11.14
N CYS A 840 34.70 25.68 10.07
CA CYS A 840 33.85 24.48 9.95
C CYS A 840 34.15 23.46 11.06
N LEU A 841 35.42 23.20 11.37
CA LEU A 841 35.81 22.28 12.44
C LEU A 841 35.42 22.80 13.83
N ALA A 842 35.60 24.10 14.07
CA ALA A 842 35.20 24.75 15.32
C ALA A 842 33.68 24.71 15.52
N PHE A 843 32.90 24.94 14.46
CA PHE A 843 31.44 24.76 14.47
C PHE A 843 31.07 23.30 14.76
N ALA A 844 31.67 22.35 14.04
CA ALA A 844 31.33 20.93 14.16
C ALA A 844 31.50 20.39 15.58
N SER A 845 32.61 20.75 16.24
CA SER A 845 32.86 20.34 17.64
C SER A 845 31.75 20.81 18.59
N LYS A 846 31.35 22.08 18.49
CA LYS A 846 30.27 22.65 19.31
C LYS A 846 28.91 22.08 18.94
N ALA A 847 28.63 21.93 17.65
CA ALA A 847 27.35 21.43 17.15
C ALA A 847 27.11 19.96 17.55
N VAL A 848 28.12 19.08 17.48
CA VAL A 848 27.99 17.68 17.92
C VAL A 848 27.69 17.61 19.42
N ALA A 849 28.39 18.39 20.24
CA ALA A 849 28.14 18.45 21.68
C ALA A 849 26.72 18.95 21.99
N ALA A 850 26.33 20.07 21.38
CA ALA A 850 25.01 20.66 21.57
C ALA A 850 23.88 19.74 21.06
N ALA A 851 24.04 19.08 19.91
CA ALA A 851 23.04 18.18 19.35
C ALA A 851 22.78 16.96 20.27
N LYS A 852 23.84 16.41 20.88
CA LYS A 852 23.72 15.32 21.87
C LYS A 852 22.91 15.72 23.09
N THR A 853 22.98 16.97 23.51
CA THR A 853 22.26 17.46 24.70
C THR A 853 20.85 17.95 24.37
N HIS A 854 20.66 18.57 23.21
CA HIS A 854 19.46 19.36 22.93
C HIS A 854 18.62 18.86 21.75
N LEU A 855 19.15 18.06 20.83
CA LEU A 855 18.37 17.55 19.68
C LEU A 855 18.02 16.07 19.80
N TYR A 856 18.96 15.25 20.29
CA TYR A 856 18.74 13.81 20.42
C TYR A 856 18.17 13.46 21.79
N PHE A 857 17.17 12.57 21.78
CA PHE A 857 16.52 12.05 22.98
C PHE A 857 16.04 13.16 23.94
N ASP A 858 15.51 14.26 23.40
CA ASP A 858 14.97 15.37 24.18
C ASP A 858 13.63 14.98 24.84
N LEU A 859 13.72 14.38 26.03
CA LEU A 859 12.56 14.08 26.87
C LEU A 859 11.77 15.32 27.25
N GLY A 860 12.41 16.50 27.19
CA GLY A 860 11.76 17.76 27.45
C GLY A 860 10.63 18.09 26.47
N ALA A 861 10.76 17.66 25.21
CA ALA A 861 9.70 17.76 24.21
C ALA A 861 8.53 16.83 24.54
N VAL A 862 8.81 15.63 25.05
CA VAL A 862 7.80 14.65 25.51
C VAL A 862 6.99 15.21 26.68
N ARG A 863 7.66 15.79 27.69
CA ARG A 863 6.98 16.40 28.83
C ARG A 863 6.12 17.60 28.45
N GLN A 864 6.52 18.38 27.44
CA GLN A 864 5.66 19.44 26.89
C GLN A 864 4.46 18.85 26.15
N PHE A 865 4.64 17.78 25.38
CA PHE A 865 3.54 17.10 24.70
C PHE A 865 2.50 16.59 25.71
N GLU A 866 2.93 16.03 26.84
CA GLU A 866 2.04 15.65 27.95
C GLU A 866 1.30 16.83 28.56
N ALA A 867 2.01 17.94 28.83
CA ALA A 867 1.40 19.15 29.38
C ALA A 867 0.33 19.72 28.43
N PHE A 868 0.63 19.72 27.13
CA PHE A 868 -0.32 20.12 26.09
C PHE A 868 -1.54 19.19 26.06
N LEU A 869 -1.35 17.86 26.05
CA LEU A 869 -2.46 16.90 26.02
C LEU A 869 -3.44 17.15 27.16
N LEU A 870 -2.95 17.40 28.37
CA LEU A 870 -3.79 17.69 29.52
C LEU A 870 -4.55 19.00 29.35
N ALA A 871 -3.85 20.08 28.97
CA ALA A 871 -4.48 21.38 28.78
C ALA A 871 -5.56 21.33 27.68
N ALA A 872 -5.29 20.62 26.58
CA ALA A 872 -6.25 20.44 25.49
C ALA A 872 -7.47 19.62 25.91
N LEU A 873 -7.28 18.55 26.69
CA LEU A 873 -8.37 17.73 27.22
C LEU A 873 -9.19 18.47 28.30
N GLU A 874 -8.54 19.28 29.13
CA GLU A 874 -9.21 20.13 30.12
C GLU A 874 -10.08 21.20 29.45
N ALA A 875 -9.59 21.82 28.35
CA ALA A 875 -10.39 22.73 27.54
C ALA A 875 -11.56 22.00 26.86
N ALA A 876 -11.31 20.82 26.27
CA ALA A 876 -12.36 20.01 25.65
C ALA A 876 -13.46 19.60 26.64
N ALA A 877 -13.11 19.32 27.90
CA ALA A 877 -14.08 18.98 28.95
C ALA A 877 -15.01 20.14 29.31
N GLN A 878 -14.62 21.37 28.97
CA GLN A 878 -15.42 22.59 29.14
C GLN A 878 -16.17 22.97 27.86
N GLY A 879 -16.04 22.19 26.77
CA GLY A 879 -16.59 22.52 25.46
C GLY A 879 -15.80 23.61 24.72
N GLU A 880 -14.55 23.84 25.10
CA GLU A 880 -13.68 24.89 24.56
C GLU A 880 -12.44 24.31 23.86
N LYS A 881 -11.71 25.17 23.13
CA LYS A 881 -10.37 24.88 22.61
C LYS A 881 -9.36 25.81 23.26
N LEU A 882 -8.09 25.40 23.33
CA LEU A 882 -7.02 26.32 23.68
C LEU A 882 -6.96 27.46 22.65
N PRO A 883 -6.62 28.70 23.05
CA PRO A 883 -6.49 29.80 22.10
C PRO A 883 -5.36 29.53 21.10
N SER A 884 -5.52 29.97 19.86
CA SER A 884 -4.44 29.90 18.87
C SER A 884 -3.25 30.77 19.33
N GLY A 885 -2.03 30.27 19.16
CA GLY A 885 -0.82 30.84 19.72
C GLY A 885 -0.51 30.41 21.16
N PHE A 886 -1.28 29.48 21.75
CA PHE A 886 -1.04 28.96 23.10
C PHE A 886 0.39 28.43 23.25
N ARG A 887 1.13 28.97 24.22
CA ARG A 887 2.50 28.54 24.54
C ARG A 887 2.48 27.49 25.63
N VAL A 888 3.00 26.31 25.31
CA VAL A 888 3.08 25.22 26.28
C VAL A 888 4.11 25.59 27.35
N PRO A 889 3.76 25.59 28.64
CA PRO A 889 4.72 25.93 29.68
C PRO A 889 5.88 24.91 29.68
N PRO A 890 7.12 25.36 29.97
CA PRO A 890 8.24 24.44 30.09
C PRO A 890 7.97 23.43 31.21
N PRO A 891 8.51 22.19 31.13
CA PRO A 891 8.32 21.21 32.17
C PRO A 891 8.85 21.76 33.50
N LYS A 892 8.09 21.64 34.59
CA LYS A 892 8.59 21.99 35.93
C LYS A 892 9.78 21.07 36.22
N GLY A 893 10.95 21.67 36.43
CA GLY A 893 12.24 20.98 36.39
C GLY A 893 12.33 19.73 37.27
N GLY A 894 12.64 18.61 36.62
CA GLY A 894 13.33 17.47 37.23
C GLY A 894 14.55 17.21 36.35
N SER A 895 15.72 17.57 36.85
CA SER A 895 17.03 17.29 36.27
C SER A 895 17.26 15.81 36.03
#